data_AF-A0A661WYQ0-F1
#
_entry.id   AF-A0A661WYQ0-F1
#
_cell.length_a   1.000
_cell.length_b   1.000
_cell.length_c   1.000
_cell.angle_alpha   90.00
_cell.angle_beta   90.00
_cell.angle_gamma   90.00
#
_symmetry.space_group_name_H-M   'P 1'
#
loop_
_entity.id
_entity.type
_entity.pdbx_description
1 polymer ?
#
loop_
_entity_poly.entity_id
_entity_poly.type
_entity_poly.pdbx_seq_one_letter_code
_entity_poly.pdbx_strand_id
1 'polypeptide(L)'
;MRFFSVILFVSFLFAFSTLGFAGNHLPQSPLIKNNIKEYPTLKSTRGTIDEKTGIFRYRYNLYEPGYTGSAEDIARAYLKDHFKEYGIDALANTLKTVRIRQTPGGFHVFFDQVINNIPVYDGRMVVTLNPHKAVTFVASHYRPTIRAFTASAQISKDDAMRIARSYLQVTGKLLGQQTAQLVWFESKDRGTELCWRVSIPTEKPMGDWEVLVNAMDGRISNVKDLEMFHEGRGLIFNPDPLTTAGVDYGGAYKDNNDADSDALNDQRMEVVLPDLTYENGKYKLQGPYAVLSDEEGPTDSFPELSDSSAFRYTRHQQEFEDVMVYYHIDRSTRHLILDLGYDEPKQHEFHADPHGLNGDDNSHYMSSSNYCAFGEGGVDDAEDADVIWHEHAHSFQTNLTGGMSYSGETMSLQEGSSDYWAASYSRITNDFHWGYVFNWDGHNEYWAGRRCDLDWVYPDDYVSGHDGGQIWSSALMDIWTDLGRYITDRLFIETHYIWGYSPGLQDAAQAYIQADRNLYDGEHLSVIVDHFAAHGLVNKEDYIADIQHTPLKDTDDYQNDYPVIATITPGPTPLDTTKLWVIWGVNSPGDTLNMHATGNPDEYRADIPASGNNIDIAYYIAVVDTAGQVTYDPANAPDSVFTFHVGPDTVNPTIDHTALDDQLVDNWPATVSATVTDNFGVDTVICYFSVNNDSLNQSFPMLNTDGDTYSGDFPVSVKNGDSVFYKIKAIDISDNHNESENPTGGYYAFAVIQSKGKILIVNDDPSNKTSNNDDKGGYVRSKDAYGKSASTMESYLQDLGYETVTVTVSAALDTDFAHYDLVISSSGANQSPVANSDYRTKLENWVSDSTHKLIVEGGEVGYDALKSPGYPSFANNVLHVENWRGDNAGALNLISSYENHPLVTTPNVLPSAISISYGSYGDQDAQDPIAPAYVLYGTTNYASSMGILIYDPDADSTSAQTVYYGFNFDALSDQTVAKELLENTVTYLLADRARGVIEGYVDLTDSEDDSGVEVYLSGDKADTTITDATGYYSFSGL
;
A
#
# COMPACT_ATOMS: atom_id res chain seq x y z
N MET A 1 -73.66 -27.66 -37.08
CA MET A 1 -74.44 -28.01 -35.88
C MET A 1 -74.46 -29.53 -35.73
N ARG A 2 -73.89 -30.04 -34.63
CA ARG A 2 -74.28 -31.24 -33.84
C ARG A 2 -74.30 -32.63 -34.51
N PHE A 3 -73.93 -33.75 -33.89
CA PHE A 3 -73.24 -34.16 -32.65
C PHE A 3 -73.00 -35.69 -32.82
N PHE A 4 -71.86 -36.22 -32.33
CA PHE A 4 -71.59 -37.50 -31.62
C PHE A 4 -72.42 -38.78 -31.95
N SER A 5 -71.91 -40.01 -31.89
CA SER A 5 -70.59 -40.64 -31.67
C SER A 5 -70.78 -42.15 -31.83
N VAL A 6 -69.83 -42.88 -32.45
CA VAL A 6 -69.89 -44.35 -32.60
C VAL A 6 -68.47 -44.97 -32.75
N ILE A 7 -68.15 -45.91 -31.85
CA ILE A 7 -67.45 -47.23 -31.99
C ILE A 7 -65.92 -47.42 -32.05
N LEU A 8 -65.58 -48.54 -31.39
CA LEU A 8 -64.41 -49.41 -31.20
C LEU A 8 -63.71 -50.03 -32.46
N PHE A 9 -62.45 -50.45 -32.21
CA PHE A 9 -61.71 -51.66 -32.65
C PHE A 9 -60.94 -51.73 -33.99
N VAL A 10 -59.60 -51.82 -33.82
CA VAL A 10 -58.66 -52.87 -34.29
C VAL A 10 -58.06 -52.87 -35.73
N SER A 11 -56.73 -53.02 -35.74
CA SER A 11 -55.81 -53.67 -36.70
C SER A 11 -55.16 -52.91 -37.88
N PHE A 12 -53.82 -52.81 -37.75
CA PHE A 12 -52.74 -53.15 -38.70
C PHE A 12 -52.50 -52.40 -40.04
N LEU A 13 -51.20 -52.04 -40.18
CA LEU A 13 -50.29 -52.09 -41.35
C LEU A 13 -50.10 -50.87 -42.28
N PHE A 14 -48.79 -50.67 -42.54
CA PHE A 14 -48.08 -49.99 -43.62
C PHE A 14 -47.53 -48.55 -43.45
N ALA A 15 -46.20 -48.51 -43.62
CA ALA A 15 -45.34 -47.36 -43.83
C ALA A 15 -45.51 -46.74 -45.23
N PHE A 16 -45.40 -45.41 -45.36
CA PHE A 16 -44.18 -44.71 -45.81
C PHE A 16 -44.39 -43.18 -45.95
N SER A 17 -43.38 -42.45 -45.48
CA SER A 17 -42.80 -41.17 -45.93
C SER A 17 -43.53 -39.80 -45.86
N THR A 18 -42.93 -38.93 -45.02
CA THR A 18 -42.48 -37.51 -45.22
C THR A 18 -43.53 -36.42 -45.44
N LEU A 19 -43.50 -35.20 -44.88
CA LEU A 19 -42.59 -34.39 -44.03
C LEU A 19 -43.49 -33.71 -42.95
N GLY A 20 -43.09 -33.43 -41.70
CA GLY A 20 -42.00 -32.57 -41.24
C GLY A 20 -42.58 -31.28 -40.64
N PHE A 21 -42.62 -31.16 -39.31
CA PHE A 21 -42.61 -29.90 -38.54
C PHE A 21 -42.06 -30.17 -37.14
N ALA A 22 -41.20 -29.25 -36.68
CA ALA A 22 -40.39 -29.30 -35.48
C ALA A 22 -41.10 -28.75 -34.23
N GLY A 23 -40.56 -29.11 -33.05
CA GLY A 23 -40.86 -28.60 -31.71
C GLY A 23 -41.84 -29.48 -30.92
N ASN A 24 -41.58 -29.96 -29.70
CA ASN A 24 -40.54 -29.67 -28.71
C ASN A 24 -40.50 -30.79 -27.64
N HIS A 25 -39.33 -30.90 -26.97
CA HIS A 25 -39.05 -31.51 -25.66
C HIS A 25 -39.23 -33.02 -25.44
N LEU A 26 -38.09 -33.73 -25.41
CA LEU A 26 -37.79 -34.74 -24.39
C LEU A 26 -36.36 -34.47 -23.84
N PRO A 27 -36.09 -34.77 -22.57
CA PRO A 27 -35.15 -34.03 -21.73
C PRO A 27 -33.69 -34.38 -21.99
N GLN A 28 -32.81 -33.37 -21.99
CA GLN A 28 -31.40 -33.56 -21.64
C GLN A 28 -31.39 -34.24 -20.26
N SER A 29 -31.06 -35.53 -20.20
CA SER A 29 -30.73 -36.11 -18.90
C SER A 29 -29.47 -35.42 -18.43
N PRO A 30 -29.45 -34.75 -17.26
CA PRO A 30 -28.23 -34.14 -16.74
C PRO A 30 -27.14 -35.21 -16.69
N LEU A 31 -25.96 -34.87 -17.21
CA LEU A 31 -24.79 -35.75 -17.11
C LEU A 31 -24.58 -36.07 -15.63
N ILE A 32 -24.54 -37.35 -15.28
CA ILE A 32 -24.26 -37.78 -13.90
C ILE A 32 -22.75 -37.59 -13.67
N LYS A 33 -22.33 -36.35 -13.38
CA LYS A 33 -20.96 -35.96 -13.07
C LYS A 33 -20.68 -36.11 -11.56
N ASN A 34 -19.40 -36.24 -11.21
CA ASN A 34 -18.89 -36.20 -9.83
C ASN A 34 -19.58 -37.17 -8.86
N ASN A 35 -20.06 -38.31 -9.33
CA ASN A 35 -20.79 -39.28 -8.51
C ASN A 35 -19.87 -40.31 -7.82
N ILE A 36 -18.56 -40.04 -7.75
CA ILE A 36 -17.59 -40.86 -7.01
C ILE A 36 -17.59 -40.50 -5.54
N LYS A 37 -17.70 -41.47 -4.62
CA LYS A 37 -17.62 -41.17 -3.20
C LYS A 37 -16.28 -40.55 -2.85
N GLU A 38 -16.27 -39.36 -2.27
CA GLU A 38 -15.04 -38.73 -1.78
C GLU A 38 -14.88 -38.97 -0.29
N TYR A 39 -13.64 -38.87 0.17
CA TYR A 39 -13.24 -39.09 1.54
C TYR A 39 -12.70 -37.77 2.08
N PRO A 40 -13.43 -37.09 2.98
CA PRO A 40 -12.93 -35.89 3.64
C PRO A 40 -11.60 -36.17 4.32
N THR A 41 -10.69 -35.20 4.29
CA THR A 41 -9.34 -35.37 4.84
C THR A 41 -8.96 -34.28 5.82
N LEU A 42 -8.17 -34.66 6.84
CA LEU A 42 -7.49 -33.76 7.76
C LEU A 42 -5.98 -33.79 7.50
N LYS A 43 -5.34 -32.63 7.52
CA LYS A 43 -3.87 -32.51 7.47
C LYS A 43 -3.29 -32.65 8.89
N SER A 44 -2.12 -33.27 8.99
CA SER A 44 -1.34 -33.38 10.23
C SER A 44 0.15 -33.33 9.94
N THR A 45 0.99 -33.16 10.95
CA THR A 45 2.46 -33.18 10.82
C THR A 45 3.04 -34.49 10.28
N ARG A 46 2.27 -35.59 10.37
CA ARG A 46 2.69 -36.94 9.93
C ARG A 46 2.05 -37.41 8.62
N GLY A 47 1.10 -36.64 8.08
CA GLY A 47 0.34 -37.07 6.92
C GLY A 47 -1.03 -36.44 6.81
N THR A 48 -1.68 -36.70 5.68
CA THR A 48 -3.10 -36.44 5.45
C THR A 48 -3.89 -37.71 5.75
N ILE A 49 -4.87 -37.62 6.65
CA ILE A 49 -5.73 -38.74 7.05
C ILE A 49 -7.16 -38.53 6.59
N ASP A 50 -7.88 -39.61 6.35
CA ASP A 50 -9.33 -39.62 6.20
C ASP A 50 -9.99 -39.23 7.52
N GLU A 51 -10.81 -38.17 7.51
CA GLU A 51 -11.43 -37.59 8.71
C GLU A 51 -12.28 -38.61 9.47
N LYS A 52 -13.01 -39.47 8.76
CA LYS A 52 -14.00 -40.38 9.35
C LYS A 52 -13.40 -41.71 9.80
N THR A 53 -12.39 -42.19 9.10
CA THR A 53 -11.81 -43.52 9.33
C THR A 53 -10.42 -43.47 9.97
N GLY A 54 -9.76 -42.31 9.97
CA GLY A 54 -8.42 -42.12 10.51
C GLY A 54 -7.30 -42.78 9.70
N ILE A 55 -7.59 -43.30 8.50
CA ILE A 55 -6.59 -43.96 7.65
C ILE A 55 -5.77 -42.91 6.87
N PHE A 56 -4.48 -43.15 6.68
CA PHE A 56 -3.62 -42.27 5.90
C PHE A 56 -3.94 -42.34 4.41
N ARG A 57 -4.22 -41.17 3.83
CA ARG A 57 -4.25 -40.91 2.38
C ARG A 57 -2.89 -40.51 1.86
N TYR A 58 -2.15 -39.74 2.65
CA TYR A 58 -0.74 -39.45 2.40
C TYR A 58 0.01 -39.56 3.72
N ARG A 59 1.13 -40.27 3.72
CA ARG A 59 2.02 -40.35 4.87
C ARG A 59 3.41 -39.89 4.45
N TYR A 60 3.85 -38.81 5.06
CA TYR A 60 5.13 -38.14 4.82
C TYR A 60 5.94 -38.06 6.12
N ASN A 61 7.16 -37.55 6.05
CA ASN A 61 8.11 -37.52 7.17
C ASN A 61 8.40 -38.92 7.74
N LEU A 62 8.37 -39.94 6.89
CA LEU A 62 8.68 -41.32 7.23
C LEU A 62 10.16 -41.61 7.06
N TYR A 63 10.72 -42.41 7.96
CA TYR A 63 11.99 -43.08 7.75
C TYR A 63 11.94 -44.45 8.40
N GLU A 64 11.55 -45.46 7.62
CA GLU A 64 11.28 -46.81 8.12
C GLU A 64 12.25 -47.83 7.49
N PRO A 65 13.45 -48.02 8.10
CA PRO A 65 14.42 -49.03 7.69
C PRO A 65 14.08 -50.41 8.26
N GLY A 66 14.83 -51.45 7.84
CA GLY A 66 14.79 -52.78 8.48
C GLY A 66 14.05 -53.87 7.70
N TYR A 67 13.34 -53.52 6.62
CA TYR A 67 12.77 -54.48 5.68
C TYR A 67 13.83 -54.97 4.67
N THR A 68 13.75 -56.22 4.23
CA THR A 68 14.74 -56.84 3.32
C THR A 68 14.10 -57.39 2.06
N GLY A 69 14.80 -57.28 0.92
CA GLY A 69 14.38 -57.88 -0.35
C GLY A 69 14.44 -56.91 -1.53
N SER A 70 13.64 -57.19 -2.56
CA SER A 70 13.35 -56.25 -3.64
C SER A 70 12.52 -55.06 -3.13
N ALA A 71 12.42 -53.98 -3.91
CA ALA A 71 11.59 -52.83 -3.52
C ALA A 71 10.12 -53.22 -3.29
N GLU A 72 9.60 -54.16 -4.08
CA GLU A 72 8.24 -54.71 -3.89
C GLU A 72 8.14 -55.54 -2.61
N ASP A 73 9.12 -56.39 -2.30
CA ASP A 73 9.11 -57.19 -1.06
C ASP A 73 9.07 -56.27 0.16
N ILE A 74 9.86 -55.19 0.15
CA ILE A 74 9.91 -54.20 1.22
C ILE A 74 8.60 -53.44 1.33
N ALA A 75 8.07 -52.92 0.22
CA ALA A 75 6.79 -52.21 0.23
C ALA A 75 5.65 -53.10 0.73
N ARG A 76 5.60 -54.37 0.31
CA ARG A 76 4.57 -55.32 0.76
C ARG A 76 4.73 -55.71 2.23
N ALA A 77 5.94 -55.85 2.73
CA ALA A 77 6.19 -56.12 4.14
C ALA A 77 5.74 -54.94 5.01
N TYR A 78 6.15 -53.72 4.66
CA TYR A 78 5.72 -52.49 5.32
C TYR A 78 4.20 -52.36 5.37
N LEU A 79 3.54 -52.50 4.22
CA LEU A 79 2.09 -52.38 4.15
C LEU A 79 1.35 -53.42 4.99
N LYS A 80 1.88 -54.64 5.12
CA LYS A 80 1.30 -55.68 5.99
C LYS A 80 1.41 -55.32 7.47
N ASP A 81 2.54 -54.78 7.89
CA ASP A 81 2.76 -54.38 9.29
C ASP A 81 1.90 -53.16 9.66
N HIS A 82 1.63 -52.28 8.69
CA HIS A 82 0.83 -51.05 8.86
C HIS A 82 -0.58 -51.12 8.27
N PHE A 83 -1.15 -52.31 8.06
CA PHE A 83 -2.38 -52.50 7.26
C PHE A 83 -3.58 -51.67 7.74
N LYS A 84 -3.74 -51.51 9.07
CA LYS A 84 -4.83 -50.75 9.68
C LYS A 84 -4.74 -49.26 9.35
N GLU A 85 -3.52 -48.74 9.27
CA GLU A 85 -3.25 -47.33 9.01
C GLU A 85 -3.63 -46.92 7.60
N TYR A 86 -3.71 -47.88 6.66
CA TYR A 86 -4.10 -47.66 5.26
C TYR A 86 -5.45 -48.27 4.90
N GLY A 87 -6.15 -48.86 5.88
CA GLY A 87 -7.43 -49.54 5.67
C GLY A 87 -7.37 -50.74 4.71
N ILE A 88 -6.19 -51.33 4.49
CA ILE A 88 -6.00 -52.46 3.57
C ILE A 88 -6.25 -53.82 4.27
N ASP A 89 -6.43 -54.88 3.49
CA ASP A 89 -6.48 -56.26 4.01
C ASP A 89 -5.15 -56.63 4.69
N ALA A 90 -5.20 -57.37 5.81
CA ALA A 90 -4.02 -57.73 6.62
C ALA A 90 -2.98 -58.56 5.88
N LEU A 91 -3.37 -59.23 4.79
CA LEU A 91 -2.45 -59.98 3.92
C LEU A 91 -2.05 -59.19 2.67
N ALA A 92 -2.57 -57.97 2.48
CA ALA A 92 -2.43 -57.14 1.30
C ALA A 92 -2.87 -57.85 0.00
N ASN A 93 -3.84 -58.78 0.10
CA ASN A 93 -4.26 -59.61 -1.04
C ASN A 93 -5.03 -58.83 -2.12
N THR A 94 -5.60 -57.69 -1.73
CA THR A 94 -6.31 -56.78 -2.63
C THR A 94 -5.37 -55.83 -3.36
N LEU A 95 -4.05 -55.92 -3.18
CA LEU A 95 -3.07 -55.06 -3.83
C LEU A 95 -2.29 -55.83 -4.90
N LYS A 96 -2.51 -55.45 -6.16
CA LYS A 96 -1.77 -55.96 -7.31
C LYS A 96 -0.69 -54.95 -7.70
N THR A 97 0.56 -55.39 -7.74
CA THR A 97 1.67 -54.54 -8.21
C THR A 97 1.48 -54.24 -9.69
N VAL A 98 1.48 -52.96 -10.04
CA VAL A 98 1.29 -52.47 -11.41
C VAL A 98 2.64 -52.17 -12.04
N ARG A 99 3.50 -51.46 -11.31
CA ARG A 99 4.85 -51.11 -11.76
C ARG A 99 5.76 -50.81 -10.58
N ILE A 100 7.05 -51.01 -10.79
CA ILE A 100 8.12 -50.56 -9.91
C ILE A 100 8.99 -49.62 -10.73
N ARG A 101 9.21 -48.39 -10.25
CA ARG A 101 10.07 -47.41 -10.91
C ARG A 101 11.26 -47.10 -10.03
N GLN A 102 12.47 -47.31 -10.55
CA GLN A 102 13.69 -46.81 -9.94
C GLN A 102 14.01 -45.42 -10.51
N THR A 103 14.41 -44.51 -9.64
CA THR A 103 14.86 -43.15 -9.95
C THR A 103 16.17 -42.89 -9.19
N PRO A 104 16.91 -41.81 -9.50
CA PRO A 104 18.05 -41.41 -8.67
C PRO A 104 17.67 -41.19 -7.19
N GLY A 105 16.43 -40.77 -6.92
CA GLY A 105 15.89 -40.57 -5.57
C GLY A 105 15.43 -41.83 -4.84
N GLY A 106 15.47 -43.02 -5.48
CA GLY A 106 15.12 -44.29 -4.85
C GLY A 106 14.16 -45.15 -5.68
N PHE A 107 13.21 -45.81 -5.02
CA PHE A 107 12.28 -46.78 -5.64
C PHE A 107 10.83 -46.42 -5.33
N HIS A 108 9.95 -46.56 -6.31
CA HIS A 108 8.51 -46.31 -6.17
C HIS A 108 7.74 -47.55 -6.61
N VAL A 109 6.97 -48.13 -5.70
CA VAL A 109 6.17 -49.34 -5.95
C VAL A 109 4.70 -48.95 -6.04
N PHE A 110 4.10 -49.14 -7.21
CA PHE A 110 2.72 -48.77 -7.50
C PHE A 110 1.82 -50.01 -7.42
N PHE A 111 0.73 -49.90 -6.70
CA PHE A 111 -0.30 -50.92 -6.54
C PHE A 111 -1.65 -50.41 -7.06
N ASP A 112 -2.37 -51.28 -7.79
CA ASP A 112 -3.80 -51.14 -8.01
C ASP A 112 -4.53 -51.99 -6.96
N GLN A 113 -5.59 -51.45 -6.40
CA GLN A 113 -6.54 -52.22 -5.62
C GLN A 113 -7.40 -53.07 -6.56
N VAL A 114 -7.45 -54.38 -6.28
CA VAL A 114 -8.23 -55.36 -7.03
C VAL A 114 -9.11 -56.16 -6.07
N ILE A 115 -10.33 -56.46 -6.52
CA ILE A 115 -11.28 -57.32 -5.81
C ILE A 115 -11.79 -58.35 -6.83
N ASN A 116 -11.58 -59.64 -6.56
CA ASN A 116 -11.84 -60.74 -7.51
C ASN A 116 -11.16 -60.54 -8.88
N ASN A 117 -9.93 -59.99 -8.88
CA ASN A 117 -9.15 -59.65 -10.08
C ASN A 117 -9.80 -58.57 -10.98
N ILE A 118 -10.81 -57.86 -10.48
CA ILE A 118 -11.39 -56.67 -11.10
C ILE A 118 -10.83 -55.44 -10.39
N PRO A 119 -10.28 -54.45 -11.11
CA PRO A 119 -9.73 -53.25 -10.51
C PRO A 119 -10.81 -52.40 -9.83
N VAL A 120 -10.43 -51.73 -8.75
CA VAL A 120 -11.24 -50.68 -8.13
C VAL A 120 -10.94 -49.36 -8.83
N TYR A 121 -11.99 -48.65 -9.24
CA TYR A 121 -11.90 -47.32 -9.84
C TYR A 121 -11.23 -46.34 -8.86
N ASP A 122 -10.17 -45.67 -9.30
CA ASP A 122 -9.27 -44.81 -8.50
C ASP A 122 -8.64 -45.45 -7.24
N GLY A 123 -8.77 -46.77 -7.07
CA GLY A 123 -8.15 -47.49 -5.95
C GLY A 123 -6.68 -47.74 -6.23
N ARG A 124 -5.80 -46.76 -5.94
CA ARG A 124 -4.35 -46.87 -6.18
C ARG A 124 -3.53 -46.53 -4.96
N MET A 125 -2.35 -47.11 -4.86
CA MET A 125 -1.40 -46.81 -3.79
C MET A 125 0.03 -46.82 -4.29
N VAL A 126 0.88 -45.97 -3.71
CA VAL A 126 2.31 -45.87 -4.02
C VAL A 126 3.10 -45.89 -2.73
N VAL A 127 4.12 -46.74 -2.68
CA VAL A 127 5.11 -46.77 -1.59
C VAL A 127 6.46 -46.33 -2.16
N THR A 128 7.03 -45.27 -1.58
CA THR A 128 8.33 -44.73 -1.97
C THR A 128 9.39 -45.14 -0.95
N LEU A 129 10.53 -45.59 -1.47
CA LEU A 129 11.72 -45.96 -0.73
C LEU A 129 12.86 -45.06 -1.18
N ASN A 130 13.73 -44.64 -0.27
CA ASN A 130 14.96 -43.92 -0.62
C ASN A 130 16.03 -44.88 -1.22
N PRO A 131 17.20 -44.39 -1.66
CA PRO A 131 18.26 -45.24 -2.22
C PRO A 131 18.81 -46.29 -1.23
N HIS A 132 18.65 -46.05 0.07
CA HIS A 132 19.00 -46.99 1.14
C HIS A 132 17.89 -48.00 1.47
N LYS A 133 16.80 -48.02 0.68
CA LYS A 133 15.64 -48.90 0.83
C LYS A 133 14.84 -48.73 2.13
N ALA A 134 14.93 -47.58 2.79
CA ALA A 134 13.98 -47.21 3.85
C ALA A 134 12.70 -46.67 3.22
N VAL A 135 11.52 -47.00 3.76
CA VAL A 135 10.25 -46.41 3.30
C VAL A 135 10.17 -44.97 3.81
N THR A 136 9.93 -44.03 2.88
CA THR A 136 9.95 -42.59 3.16
C THR A 136 8.66 -41.86 2.84
N PHE A 137 7.76 -42.48 2.06
CA PHE A 137 6.47 -41.89 1.73
C PHE A 137 5.46 -42.95 1.30
N VAL A 138 4.19 -42.78 1.67
CA VAL A 138 3.07 -43.59 1.15
C VAL A 138 1.92 -42.71 0.71
N ALA A 139 1.48 -42.84 -0.54
CA ALA A 139 0.24 -42.25 -1.07
C ALA A 139 -0.80 -43.35 -1.27
N SER A 140 -2.00 -43.21 -0.71
CA SER A 140 -3.07 -44.22 -0.73
C SER A 140 -4.45 -43.63 -1.05
N HIS A 141 -4.97 -44.03 -2.21
CA HIS A 141 -6.37 -43.89 -2.61
C HIS A 141 -7.14 -45.21 -2.43
N TYR A 142 -6.65 -46.12 -1.59
CA TYR A 142 -7.32 -47.38 -1.31
C TYR A 142 -8.74 -47.16 -0.78
N ARG A 143 -9.72 -47.91 -1.31
CA ARG A 143 -11.15 -47.77 -1.00
C ARG A 143 -11.58 -48.92 -0.07
N PRO A 144 -11.54 -48.77 1.26
CA PRO A 144 -11.71 -49.88 2.21
C PRO A 144 -13.17 -50.35 2.35
N THR A 145 -14.12 -49.51 1.97
CA THR A 145 -15.57 -49.77 2.04
C THR A 145 -16.07 -50.60 0.87
N ILE A 146 -15.31 -50.73 -0.22
CA ILE A 146 -15.72 -51.49 -1.40
C ILE A 146 -15.70 -52.98 -1.09
N ARG A 147 -16.84 -53.64 -1.33
CA ARG A 147 -17.01 -55.08 -1.09
C ARG A 147 -17.46 -55.77 -2.36
N ALA A 148 -16.90 -56.96 -2.62
CA ALA A 148 -17.35 -57.79 -3.72
C ALA A 148 -18.77 -58.31 -3.43
N PHE A 149 -19.64 -58.24 -4.43
CA PHE A 149 -20.89 -59.00 -4.45
C PHE A 149 -20.73 -60.23 -5.36
N THR A 150 -21.54 -61.27 -5.16
CA THR A 150 -21.60 -62.47 -6.02
C THR A 150 -22.21 -62.21 -7.42
N ALA A 151 -22.36 -60.95 -7.82
CA ALA A 151 -23.00 -60.55 -9.07
C ALA A 151 -22.01 -60.61 -10.24
N SER A 152 -22.38 -61.31 -11.31
CA SER A 152 -21.68 -61.28 -12.59
C SER A 152 -22.32 -60.24 -13.52
N ALA A 153 -21.50 -59.53 -14.31
CA ALA A 153 -21.99 -58.59 -15.32
C ALA A 153 -23.09 -59.22 -16.20
N GLN A 154 -24.25 -58.58 -16.27
CA GLN A 154 -25.38 -58.95 -17.12
C GLN A 154 -25.40 -58.15 -18.43
N ILE A 155 -24.82 -56.95 -18.41
CA ILE A 155 -24.60 -56.12 -19.58
C ILE A 155 -23.30 -56.55 -20.26
N SER A 156 -23.37 -56.85 -21.56
CA SER A 156 -22.19 -57.19 -22.35
C SER A 156 -21.29 -55.97 -22.56
N LYS A 157 -20.01 -56.20 -22.87
CA LYS A 157 -19.06 -55.12 -23.23
C LYS A 157 -19.59 -54.24 -24.37
N ASP A 158 -20.16 -54.87 -25.40
CA ASP A 158 -20.67 -54.16 -26.58
C ASP A 158 -21.96 -53.39 -26.27
N ASP A 159 -22.84 -53.94 -25.42
CA ASP A 159 -24.02 -53.23 -24.95
C ASP A 159 -23.66 -52.01 -24.09
N ALA A 160 -22.67 -52.13 -23.20
CA ALA A 160 -22.18 -50.99 -22.42
C ALA A 160 -21.63 -49.87 -23.31
N MET A 161 -20.85 -50.23 -24.34
CA MET A 161 -20.35 -49.28 -25.33
C MET A 161 -21.47 -48.59 -26.12
N ARG A 162 -22.53 -49.32 -26.47
CA ARG A 162 -23.72 -48.78 -27.14
C ARG A 162 -24.54 -47.87 -26.23
N ILE A 163 -24.74 -48.26 -24.97
CA ILE A 163 -25.43 -47.47 -23.96
C ILE A 163 -24.70 -46.14 -23.75
N ALA A 164 -23.38 -46.17 -23.60
CA ALA A 164 -22.55 -44.96 -23.45
C ALA A 164 -22.70 -44.01 -24.65
N ARG A 165 -22.65 -44.53 -25.88
CA ARG A 165 -22.88 -43.74 -27.11
C ARG A 165 -24.25 -43.08 -27.15
N SER A 166 -25.30 -43.84 -26.82
CA SER A 166 -26.66 -43.34 -26.81
C SER A 166 -26.86 -42.29 -25.72
N TYR A 167 -26.25 -42.48 -24.55
CA TYR A 167 -26.31 -41.51 -23.45
C TYR A 167 -25.63 -40.18 -23.80
N LEU A 168 -24.44 -40.24 -24.40
CA LEU A 168 -23.69 -39.06 -24.87
C LEU A 168 -24.26 -38.42 -26.14
N GLN A 169 -25.30 -39.02 -26.74
CA GLN A 169 -25.92 -38.54 -27.99
C GLN A 169 -24.89 -38.34 -29.12
N VAL A 170 -23.95 -39.27 -29.25
CA VAL A 170 -22.84 -39.16 -30.22
C VAL A 170 -23.40 -39.11 -31.64
N THR A 171 -23.18 -37.99 -32.33
CA THR A 171 -23.59 -37.76 -33.73
C THR A 171 -22.38 -37.59 -34.66
N GLY A 172 -21.20 -37.30 -34.11
CA GLY A 172 -19.94 -37.15 -34.85
C GLY A 172 -19.16 -38.45 -34.97
N LYS A 173 -18.01 -38.41 -35.67
CA LYS A 173 -17.14 -39.60 -35.79
C LYS A 173 -16.41 -39.88 -34.46
N LEU A 174 -15.93 -41.11 -34.29
CA LEU A 174 -15.03 -41.44 -33.19
C LEU A 174 -13.62 -40.96 -33.54
N LEU A 175 -12.93 -40.35 -32.57
CA LEU A 175 -11.57 -39.85 -32.74
C LEU A 175 -10.50 -40.89 -32.34
N GLY A 176 -10.91 -42.01 -31.73
CA GLY A 176 -10.03 -43.09 -31.30
C GLY A 176 -10.76 -44.41 -31.08
N GLN A 177 -10.02 -45.43 -30.61
CA GLN A 177 -10.61 -46.74 -30.31
C GLN A 177 -11.46 -46.68 -29.04
N GLN A 178 -12.74 -47.01 -29.14
CA GLN A 178 -13.58 -47.20 -27.96
C GLN A 178 -13.12 -48.42 -27.16
N THR A 179 -12.95 -48.25 -25.85
CA THR A 179 -12.57 -49.34 -24.93
C THR A 179 -13.59 -49.47 -23.81
N ALA A 180 -13.65 -50.66 -23.21
CA ALA A 180 -14.51 -50.92 -22.05
C ALA A 180 -13.87 -52.00 -21.17
N GLN A 181 -13.77 -51.72 -19.87
CA GLN A 181 -13.23 -52.63 -18.85
C GLN A 181 -14.12 -52.66 -17.60
N LEU A 182 -14.24 -53.81 -16.95
CA LEU A 182 -14.96 -53.88 -15.67
C LEU A 182 -14.14 -53.23 -14.55
N VAL A 183 -14.81 -52.44 -13.73
CA VAL A 183 -14.27 -51.79 -12.54
C VAL A 183 -15.28 -51.88 -11.39
N TRP A 184 -14.80 -51.97 -10.16
CA TRP A 184 -15.61 -51.67 -8.98
C TRP A 184 -15.61 -50.16 -8.74
N PHE A 185 -16.78 -49.56 -8.71
CA PHE A 185 -16.97 -48.13 -8.50
C PHE A 185 -17.70 -47.89 -7.17
N GLU A 186 -17.28 -46.90 -6.39
CA GLU A 186 -18.00 -46.49 -5.18
C GLU A 186 -18.74 -45.19 -5.44
N SER A 187 -20.05 -45.29 -5.59
CA SER A 187 -20.95 -44.16 -5.84
C SER A 187 -21.23 -43.37 -4.56
N LYS A 188 -21.36 -42.03 -4.65
CA LYS A 188 -21.73 -41.16 -3.51
C LYS A 188 -23.03 -41.60 -2.86
N ASP A 189 -24.02 -41.94 -3.69
CA ASP A 189 -25.41 -42.16 -3.30
C ASP A 189 -25.80 -43.64 -3.11
N ARG A 190 -25.12 -44.57 -3.78
CA ARG A 190 -25.52 -45.99 -3.86
C ARG A 190 -24.48 -46.98 -3.35
N GLY A 191 -23.29 -46.51 -2.97
CA GLY A 191 -22.21 -47.36 -2.49
C GLY A 191 -21.55 -48.17 -3.63
N THR A 192 -21.17 -49.42 -3.36
CA THR A 192 -20.39 -50.23 -4.31
C THR A 192 -21.22 -50.70 -5.51
N GLU A 193 -20.71 -50.45 -6.70
CA GLU A 193 -21.28 -50.83 -7.98
C GLU A 193 -20.24 -51.57 -8.84
N LEU A 194 -20.67 -52.57 -9.62
CA LEU A 194 -19.87 -53.13 -10.69
C LEU A 194 -20.20 -52.38 -11.98
N CYS A 195 -19.23 -51.74 -12.60
CA CYS A 195 -19.43 -50.91 -13.80
C CYS A 195 -18.49 -51.31 -14.93
N TRP A 196 -18.94 -51.14 -16.17
CA TRP A 196 -18.09 -50.99 -17.34
C TRP A 196 -17.59 -49.55 -17.40
N ARG A 197 -16.29 -49.34 -17.26
CA ARG A 197 -15.60 -48.09 -17.57
C ARG A 197 -15.39 -48.03 -19.08
N VAL A 198 -16.21 -47.25 -19.77
CA VAL A 198 -16.19 -47.07 -21.23
C VAL A 198 -15.45 -45.77 -21.54
N SER A 199 -14.35 -45.82 -22.29
CA SER A 199 -13.71 -44.62 -22.86
C SER A 199 -14.14 -44.50 -24.33
N ILE A 200 -14.60 -43.31 -24.70
CA ILE A 200 -15.15 -43.00 -26.02
C ILE A 200 -14.77 -41.57 -26.47
N PRO A 201 -13.68 -41.42 -27.20
CA PRO A 201 -13.31 -40.15 -27.82
C PRO A 201 -14.18 -39.84 -29.04
N THR A 202 -14.83 -38.68 -29.06
CA THR A 202 -15.83 -38.30 -30.08
C THR A 202 -15.65 -36.88 -30.60
N GLU A 203 -16.04 -36.66 -31.85
CA GLU A 203 -16.04 -35.33 -32.50
C GLU A 203 -17.29 -34.51 -32.18
N LYS A 204 -18.45 -35.16 -31.98
CA LYS A 204 -19.71 -34.51 -31.58
C LYS A 204 -20.51 -35.42 -30.63
N PRO A 205 -20.68 -35.06 -29.34
CA PRO A 205 -20.01 -33.93 -28.68
C PRO A 205 -18.47 -34.08 -28.72
N MET A 206 -17.71 -32.99 -28.80
CA MET A 206 -16.25 -33.05 -28.70
C MET A 206 -15.86 -33.55 -27.31
N GLY A 207 -14.81 -34.37 -27.19
CA GLY A 207 -14.27 -34.81 -25.90
C GLY A 207 -13.75 -36.25 -25.90
N ASP A 208 -12.94 -36.61 -24.90
CA ASP A 208 -12.55 -37.99 -24.59
C ASP A 208 -13.41 -38.53 -23.45
N TRP A 209 -14.60 -39.01 -23.77
CA TRP A 209 -15.58 -39.29 -22.73
C TRP A 209 -15.27 -40.60 -21.99
N GLU A 210 -15.30 -40.54 -20.66
CA GLU A 210 -15.40 -41.72 -19.81
C GLU A 210 -16.82 -41.88 -19.25
N VAL A 211 -17.44 -43.03 -19.51
CA VAL A 211 -18.77 -43.36 -19.03
C VAL A 211 -18.71 -44.65 -18.22
N LEU A 212 -19.06 -44.58 -16.93
CA LEU A 212 -19.27 -45.74 -16.09
C LEU A 212 -20.70 -46.25 -16.26
N VAL A 213 -20.86 -47.36 -16.98
CA VAL A 213 -22.15 -48.04 -17.20
C VAL A 213 -22.29 -49.17 -16.19
N ASN A 214 -23.30 -49.16 -15.34
CA ASN A 214 -23.55 -50.26 -14.39
C ASN A 214 -23.70 -51.59 -15.14
N ALA A 215 -22.93 -52.58 -14.72
CA ALA A 215 -22.80 -53.85 -15.41
C ALA A 215 -24.01 -54.78 -15.21
N MET A 216 -24.97 -54.43 -14.35
CA MET A 216 -26.16 -55.24 -14.04
C MET A 216 -27.40 -54.78 -14.79
N ASP A 217 -27.64 -53.47 -14.84
CA ASP A 217 -28.89 -52.88 -15.34
C ASP A 217 -28.67 -51.86 -16.46
N GLY A 218 -27.42 -51.52 -16.79
CA GLY A 218 -27.08 -50.60 -17.87
C GLY A 218 -27.28 -49.13 -17.52
N ARG A 219 -27.60 -48.77 -16.28
CA ARG A 219 -27.71 -47.36 -15.89
C ARG A 219 -26.35 -46.68 -15.89
N ILE A 220 -26.32 -45.37 -16.15
CA ILE A 220 -25.08 -44.59 -16.05
C ILE A 220 -24.82 -44.27 -14.58
N SER A 221 -23.63 -44.61 -14.10
CA SER A 221 -23.19 -44.39 -12.72
C SER A 221 -22.29 -43.16 -12.59
N ASN A 222 -21.54 -42.80 -13.63
CA ASN A 222 -20.71 -41.58 -13.69
C ASN A 222 -20.35 -41.26 -15.15
N VAL A 223 -20.23 -39.99 -15.50
CA VAL A 223 -19.65 -39.52 -16.76
C VAL A 223 -18.60 -38.47 -16.48
N LYS A 224 -17.46 -38.57 -17.16
CA LYS A 224 -16.36 -37.62 -17.09
C LYS A 224 -15.88 -37.25 -18.49
N ASP A 225 -15.69 -35.95 -18.68
CA ASP A 225 -14.83 -35.35 -19.70
C ASP A 225 -13.37 -35.78 -19.51
N LEU A 226 -12.75 -36.65 -20.33
CA LEU A 226 -11.30 -36.90 -20.27
C LEU A 226 -10.52 -36.12 -21.33
N GLU A 227 -11.16 -35.19 -22.05
CA GLU A 227 -10.45 -34.26 -22.95
C GLU A 227 -9.16 -33.84 -22.26
N MET A 228 -8.05 -34.26 -22.87
CA MET A 228 -6.75 -33.89 -22.38
C MET A 228 -6.62 -32.45 -22.77
N PHE A 229 -6.96 -31.54 -21.87
CA PHE A 229 -6.44 -30.22 -22.00
C PHE A 229 -4.92 -30.32 -22.07
N HIS A 230 -4.33 -29.57 -22.99
CA HIS A 230 -2.93 -29.69 -23.31
C HIS A 230 -2.14 -28.59 -22.63
N GLU A 231 -0.99 -28.92 -22.06
CA GLU A 231 -0.03 -27.91 -21.65
C GLU A 231 0.55 -27.23 -22.90
N GLY A 232 0.38 -25.91 -22.96
CA GLY A 232 1.08 -25.05 -23.90
C GLY A 232 2.26 -24.34 -23.25
N ARG A 233 2.93 -23.51 -24.06
CA ARG A 233 3.97 -22.60 -23.57
C ARG A 233 3.79 -21.25 -24.25
N GLY A 234 3.89 -20.19 -23.47
CA GLY A 234 3.86 -18.82 -23.96
C GLY A 234 4.92 -17.94 -23.31
N LEU A 235 5.08 -16.73 -23.85
CA LEU A 235 5.91 -15.67 -23.28
C LEU A 235 4.98 -14.58 -22.73
N ILE A 236 5.23 -14.13 -21.49
CA ILE A 236 4.46 -13.10 -20.80
C ILE A 236 5.39 -12.13 -20.06
N PHE A 237 4.90 -10.95 -19.68
CA PHE A 237 5.43 -10.24 -18.50
C PHE A 237 4.84 -10.83 -17.23
N ASN A 238 5.60 -10.82 -16.12
CA ASN A 238 5.10 -11.37 -14.86
C ASN A 238 5.84 -10.82 -13.61
N PRO A 239 5.20 -9.95 -12.82
CA PRO A 239 3.91 -9.32 -13.15
C PRO A 239 4.04 -8.41 -14.38
N ASP A 240 5.12 -7.64 -14.47
CA ASP A 240 5.31 -6.62 -15.49
C ASP A 240 6.81 -6.49 -15.87
N PRO A 241 7.18 -5.73 -16.94
CA PRO A 241 8.56 -5.61 -17.38
C PRO A 241 9.44 -4.74 -16.46
N LEU A 242 8.88 -3.80 -15.69
CA LEU A 242 9.63 -2.96 -14.76
C LEU A 242 10.05 -3.76 -13.53
N THR A 243 9.12 -4.53 -12.96
CA THR A 243 9.35 -5.37 -11.79
C THR A 243 10.40 -6.44 -12.07
N THR A 244 10.34 -7.09 -13.24
CA THR A 244 11.32 -8.10 -13.64
C THR A 244 12.71 -7.49 -13.92
N ALA A 245 12.76 -6.26 -14.43
CA ALA A 245 14.01 -5.53 -14.66
C ALA A 245 14.57 -4.87 -13.39
N GLY A 246 13.74 -4.58 -12.39
CA GLY A 246 14.09 -3.81 -11.19
C GLY A 246 14.41 -2.35 -11.49
N VAL A 247 13.62 -1.70 -12.35
CA VAL A 247 13.83 -0.32 -12.82
C VAL A 247 12.53 0.48 -12.86
N ASP A 248 12.63 1.79 -12.73
CA ASP A 248 11.49 2.70 -12.88
C ASP A 248 11.10 2.90 -14.35
N TYR A 249 9.86 3.32 -14.59
CA TYR A 249 9.38 3.66 -15.92
C TYR A 249 10.23 4.79 -16.54
N GLY A 250 10.62 4.60 -17.81
CA GLY A 250 11.35 5.57 -18.60
C GLY A 250 12.55 5.00 -19.35
N GLY A 251 13.23 5.87 -20.12
CA GLY A 251 14.41 5.48 -20.90
C GLY A 251 14.12 4.36 -21.92
N ALA A 252 14.65 3.16 -21.66
CA ALA A 252 14.43 1.97 -22.50
C ALA A 252 13.18 1.16 -22.13
N TYR A 253 12.54 1.49 -21.00
CA TYR A 253 11.38 0.82 -20.42
C TYR A 253 10.19 1.80 -20.43
N LYS A 254 9.62 1.99 -21.61
CA LYS A 254 8.47 2.87 -21.86
C LYS A 254 7.61 2.24 -22.95
N ASP A 255 6.32 2.55 -22.96
CA ASP A 255 5.39 1.97 -23.92
C ASP A 255 5.88 2.18 -25.37
N ASN A 256 6.14 3.42 -25.80
CA ASN A 256 6.66 3.68 -27.15
C ASN A 256 5.77 3.10 -28.27
N ASN A 257 4.45 3.07 -28.06
CA ASN A 257 3.41 2.64 -29.00
C ASN A 257 3.69 1.23 -29.55
N ASP A 258 3.72 0.24 -28.65
CA ASP A 258 3.91 -1.20 -28.91
C ASP A 258 5.20 -1.58 -29.61
N ALA A 259 6.14 -0.65 -29.73
CA ALA A 259 7.38 -0.93 -30.41
C ALA A 259 8.26 -1.87 -29.56
N ASP A 260 8.70 -2.97 -30.17
CA ASP A 260 9.67 -3.86 -29.56
C ASP A 260 10.98 -3.14 -29.22
N SER A 261 11.57 -3.52 -28.08
CA SER A 261 12.92 -3.15 -27.69
C SER A 261 13.65 -4.35 -27.11
N ASP A 262 14.98 -4.42 -27.24
CA ASP A 262 15.76 -5.50 -26.61
C ASP A 262 15.53 -5.54 -25.08
N ALA A 263 15.41 -4.36 -24.45
CA ALA A 263 15.19 -4.24 -23.01
C ALA A 263 13.86 -4.89 -22.57
N LEU A 264 12.74 -4.57 -23.23
CA LEU A 264 11.42 -5.15 -22.94
C LEU A 264 11.34 -6.61 -23.41
N ASN A 265 11.96 -6.95 -24.54
CA ASN A 265 12.01 -8.32 -25.04
C ASN A 265 12.69 -9.30 -24.07
N ASP A 266 13.72 -8.82 -23.37
CA ASP A 266 14.48 -9.61 -22.39
C ASP A 266 13.70 -9.82 -21.06
N GLN A 267 12.63 -9.05 -20.81
CA GLN A 267 11.81 -9.20 -19.60
C GLN A 267 10.69 -10.24 -19.73
N ARG A 268 10.40 -10.71 -20.95
CA ARG A 268 9.39 -11.77 -21.12
C ARG A 268 9.87 -13.10 -20.58
N MET A 269 9.00 -13.76 -19.83
CA MET A 269 9.25 -15.06 -19.21
C MET A 269 8.47 -16.16 -19.90
N GLU A 270 9.11 -17.32 -20.13
CA GLU A 270 8.41 -18.51 -20.62
C GLU A 270 7.60 -19.16 -19.50
N VAL A 271 6.29 -19.27 -19.70
CA VAL A 271 5.36 -19.93 -18.78
C VAL A 271 4.71 -21.17 -19.39
N VAL A 272 4.20 -22.04 -18.53
CA VAL A 272 3.28 -23.11 -18.94
C VAL A 272 1.89 -22.52 -19.00
N LEU A 273 1.20 -22.73 -20.12
CA LEU A 273 -0.22 -22.41 -20.28
C LEU A 273 -0.99 -23.70 -19.98
N PRO A 274 -1.54 -23.86 -18.77
CA PRO A 274 -2.24 -25.08 -18.42
C PRO A 274 -3.55 -25.17 -19.19
N ASP A 275 -3.95 -26.40 -19.37
CA ASP A 275 -5.28 -26.77 -19.81
C ASP A 275 -5.82 -26.08 -21.10
N LEU A 276 -4.98 -25.92 -22.14
CA LEU A 276 -5.43 -25.41 -23.45
C LEU A 276 -6.39 -26.39 -24.16
N THR A 277 -7.44 -25.84 -24.76
CA THR A 277 -8.38 -26.54 -25.62
C THR A 277 -7.73 -26.91 -26.95
N TYR A 278 -7.86 -28.17 -27.37
CA TYR A 278 -7.37 -28.65 -28.66
C TYR A 278 -8.52 -29.10 -29.57
N GLU A 279 -8.89 -28.24 -30.51
CA GLU A 279 -10.01 -28.44 -31.41
C GLU A 279 -9.57 -28.30 -32.88
N ASN A 280 -10.11 -29.13 -33.78
CA ASN A 280 -9.87 -29.01 -35.23
C ASN A 280 -8.39 -29.02 -35.66
N GLY A 281 -7.50 -29.63 -34.86
CA GLY A 281 -6.06 -29.67 -35.13
C GLY A 281 -5.30 -28.42 -34.67
N LYS A 282 -5.93 -27.58 -33.85
CA LYS A 282 -5.41 -26.33 -33.33
C LYS A 282 -5.60 -26.23 -31.81
N TYR A 283 -4.64 -25.62 -31.15
CA TYR A 283 -4.67 -25.19 -29.76
C TYR A 283 -5.22 -23.77 -29.70
N LYS A 284 -6.08 -23.52 -28.73
CA LYS A 284 -6.68 -22.21 -28.47
C LYS A 284 -6.40 -21.80 -27.02
N LEU A 285 -6.30 -20.50 -26.78
CA LEU A 285 -6.24 -19.89 -25.45
C LEU A 285 -7.62 -19.95 -24.78
N GLN A 286 -8.07 -21.17 -24.52
CA GLN A 286 -9.34 -21.49 -23.91
C GLN A 286 -9.13 -22.69 -23.00
N GLY A 287 -9.56 -22.57 -21.75
CA GLY A 287 -9.39 -23.59 -20.71
C GLY A 287 -10.51 -23.54 -19.68
N PRO A 288 -10.43 -24.38 -18.63
CA PRO A 288 -11.48 -24.50 -17.62
C PRO A 288 -11.64 -23.26 -16.73
N TYR A 289 -10.66 -22.34 -16.72
CA TYR A 289 -10.63 -21.17 -15.85
C TYR A 289 -10.48 -19.84 -16.58
N ALA A 290 -10.14 -19.85 -17.88
CA ALA A 290 -10.04 -18.65 -18.69
C ALA A 290 -10.42 -18.96 -20.15
N VAL A 291 -11.17 -18.05 -20.77
CA VAL A 291 -11.64 -18.13 -22.16
C VAL A 291 -11.49 -16.75 -22.78
N LEU A 292 -10.65 -16.63 -23.82
CA LEU A 292 -10.61 -15.40 -24.60
C LEU A 292 -11.84 -15.32 -25.52
N SER A 293 -12.52 -14.18 -25.51
CA SER A 293 -13.76 -13.94 -26.25
C SER A 293 -13.89 -12.47 -26.65
N ASP A 294 -14.35 -12.24 -27.87
CA ASP A 294 -14.70 -10.93 -28.45
C ASP A 294 -16.05 -10.49 -27.85
N GLU A 295 -16.00 -9.64 -26.83
CA GLU A 295 -17.18 -9.18 -26.07
C GLU A 295 -17.55 -7.74 -26.43
N GLU A 296 -16.56 -6.89 -26.67
CA GLU A 296 -16.68 -5.47 -27.02
C GLU A 296 -16.07 -5.17 -28.40
N GLY A 297 -15.90 -3.90 -28.74
CA GLY A 297 -15.23 -3.49 -29.99
C GLY A 297 -13.82 -3.01 -29.68
N PRO A 298 -12.84 -3.11 -30.61
CA PRO A 298 -12.90 -3.68 -31.96
C PRO A 298 -13.20 -5.18 -32.02
N THR A 299 -13.41 -5.70 -33.24
CA THR A 299 -13.62 -7.13 -33.44
C THR A 299 -12.30 -7.87 -33.47
N ASP A 300 -12.18 -8.88 -32.62
CA ASP A 300 -10.93 -9.60 -32.42
C ASP A 300 -10.82 -10.94 -33.14
N SER A 301 -9.57 -11.41 -33.24
CA SER A 301 -9.26 -12.75 -33.70
C SER A 301 -8.15 -13.38 -32.89
N PHE A 302 -8.50 -14.33 -32.02
CA PHE A 302 -7.55 -15.02 -31.15
C PHE A 302 -6.71 -16.09 -31.88
N PRO A 303 -5.47 -16.35 -31.44
CA PRO A 303 -4.55 -17.29 -32.07
C PRO A 303 -5.01 -18.75 -31.95
N GLU A 304 -5.10 -19.42 -33.10
CA GLU A 304 -5.32 -20.87 -33.19
C GLU A 304 -4.08 -21.58 -33.81
N LEU A 305 -3.26 -22.22 -32.97
CA LEU A 305 -1.93 -22.73 -33.35
C LEU A 305 -1.89 -24.26 -33.46
N SER A 306 -1.16 -24.84 -34.40
CA SER A 306 -1.02 -26.31 -34.49
C SER A 306 0.01 -26.90 -33.51
N ASP A 307 0.78 -26.04 -32.85
CA ASP A 307 1.81 -26.38 -31.88
C ASP A 307 1.50 -25.62 -30.58
N SER A 308 1.25 -26.34 -29.48
CA SER A 308 0.91 -25.73 -28.19
C SER A 308 2.08 -24.97 -27.58
N SER A 309 3.30 -25.15 -28.11
CA SER A 309 4.51 -24.45 -27.69
C SER A 309 4.87 -23.28 -28.60
N ALA A 310 3.90 -22.68 -29.29
CA ALA A 310 4.15 -21.58 -30.24
C ALA A 310 3.52 -20.24 -29.85
N PHE A 311 2.90 -20.09 -28.67
CA PHE A 311 2.31 -18.83 -28.19
C PHE A 311 3.39 -17.82 -27.70
N ARG A 312 4.40 -17.55 -28.53
CA ARG A 312 5.56 -16.71 -28.19
C ARG A 312 5.55 -15.49 -29.07
N TYR A 313 5.00 -14.42 -28.53
CA TYR A 313 4.80 -13.16 -29.20
C TYR A 313 5.73 -12.11 -28.59
N THR A 314 6.08 -11.12 -29.39
CA THR A 314 6.64 -9.87 -28.88
C THR A 314 5.50 -8.88 -28.66
N ARG A 315 5.72 -7.84 -27.86
CA ARG A 315 4.66 -6.88 -27.55
C ARG A 315 4.12 -6.12 -28.76
N HIS A 316 4.90 -6.03 -29.84
CA HIS A 316 4.38 -5.47 -31.09
C HIS A 316 3.24 -6.29 -31.73
N GLN A 317 2.96 -7.49 -31.22
CA GLN A 317 1.97 -8.39 -31.77
C GLN A 317 0.80 -8.51 -30.80
N GLN A 318 -0.41 -8.19 -31.25
CA GLN A 318 -1.66 -8.30 -30.50
C GLN A 318 -1.86 -9.66 -29.78
N GLU A 319 -1.26 -10.73 -30.31
CA GLU A 319 -1.35 -12.02 -29.64
C GLU A 319 -0.49 -12.12 -28.36
N PHE A 320 0.25 -11.08 -27.97
CA PHE A 320 0.98 -11.02 -26.71
C PHE A 320 0.03 -10.78 -25.54
N GLU A 321 -0.86 -9.80 -25.67
CA GLU A 321 -1.92 -9.42 -24.74
C GLU A 321 -2.88 -10.61 -24.52
N ASP A 322 -3.21 -11.34 -25.59
CA ASP A 322 -3.97 -12.59 -25.52
C ASP A 322 -3.36 -13.60 -24.53
N VAL A 323 -2.04 -13.79 -24.61
CA VAL A 323 -1.32 -14.76 -23.77
C VAL A 323 -1.20 -14.26 -22.33
N MET A 324 -1.01 -12.95 -22.14
CA MET A 324 -1.06 -12.28 -20.83
C MET A 324 -2.39 -12.54 -20.14
N VAL A 325 -3.50 -12.15 -20.77
CA VAL A 325 -4.86 -12.25 -20.20
C VAL A 325 -5.21 -13.70 -19.90
N TYR A 326 -4.98 -14.64 -20.83
CA TYR A 326 -5.26 -16.05 -20.59
C TYR A 326 -4.49 -16.59 -19.38
N TYR A 327 -3.19 -16.30 -19.28
CA TYR A 327 -2.35 -16.80 -18.20
C TYR A 327 -2.74 -16.20 -16.84
N HIS A 328 -2.90 -14.87 -16.77
CA HIS A 328 -3.13 -14.18 -15.51
C HIS A 328 -4.53 -14.46 -14.95
N ILE A 329 -5.57 -14.53 -15.79
CA ILE A 329 -6.91 -14.96 -15.36
C ILE A 329 -6.88 -16.42 -14.89
N ASP A 330 -6.34 -17.36 -15.67
CA ASP A 330 -6.26 -18.77 -15.25
C ASP A 330 -5.50 -18.91 -13.93
N ARG A 331 -4.40 -18.18 -13.74
CA ARG A 331 -3.61 -18.20 -12.50
C ARG A 331 -4.40 -17.65 -11.32
N SER A 332 -5.10 -16.54 -11.51
CA SER A 332 -5.93 -15.88 -10.50
C SER A 332 -7.09 -16.76 -10.07
N THR A 333 -7.81 -17.35 -11.03
CA THR A 333 -8.91 -18.29 -10.77
C THR A 333 -8.44 -19.58 -10.09
N ARG A 334 -7.31 -20.15 -10.52
CA ARG A 334 -6.73 -21.34 -9.85
C ARG A 334 -6.30 -21.02 -8.43
N HIS A 335 -5.78 -19.82 -8.19
CA HIS A 335 -5.42 -19.42 -6.85
C HIS A 335 -6.67 -19.39 -5.93
N LEU A 336 -7.75 -18.76 -6.40
CA LEU A 336 -9.04 -18.76 -5.69
C LEU A 336 -9.60 -20.19 -5.45
N ILE A 337 -9.69 -21.01 -6.50
CA ILE A 337 -10.41 -22.29 -6.46
C ILE A 337 -9.54 -23.44 -5.90
N LEU A 338 -8.30 -23.56 -6.36
CA LEU A 338 -7.44 -24.71 -6.07
C LEU A 338 -6.53 -24.47 -4.86
N ASP A 339 -5.97 -23.27 -4.73
CA ASP A 339 -5.03 -22.97 -3.64
C ASP A 339 -5.78 -22.61 -2.35
N LEU A 340 -6.75 -21.69 -2.42
CA LEU A 340 -7.55 -21.24 -1.28
C LEU A 340 -8.77 -22.14 -0.99
N GLY A 341 -9.30 -22.80 -2.02
CA GLY A 341 -10.41 -23.76 -1.88
C GLY A 341 -11.81 -23.17 -2.05
N TYR A 342 -11.95 -21.98 -2.64
CA TYR A 342 -13.23 -21.30 -2.86
C TYR A 342 -13.72 -21.51 -4.30
N ASP A 343 -14.47 -22.59 -4.51
CA ASP A 343 -15.01 -22.97 -5.82
C ASP A 343 -16.28 -22.18 -6.17
N GLU A 344 -16.11 -21.00 -6.79
CA GLU A 344 -17.20 -20.18 -7.32
C GLU A 344 -17.54 -20.61 -8.77
N PRO A 345 -18.74 -21.17 -9.03
CA PRO A 345 -19.08 -21.72 -10.35
C PRO A 345 -18.98 -20.72 -11.51
N LYS A 346 -19.19 -19.42 -11.27
CA LYS A 346 -19.07 -18.38 -12.30
C LYS A 346 -17.63 -18.03 -12.69
N GLN A 347 -16.65 -18.57 -11.98
CA GLN A 347 -15.23 -18.44 -12.33
C GLN A 347 -14.74 -19.61 -13.20
N HIS A 348 -15.57 -20.62 -13.46
CA HIS A 348 -15.26 -21.64 -14.47
C HIS A 348 -15.57 -21.09 -15.85
N GLU A 349 -14.65 -21.30 -16.78
CA GLU A 349 -14.70 -20.74 -18.14
C GLU A 349 -14.93 -19.22 -18.08
N PHE A 350 -14.14 -18.47 -17.29
CA PHE A 350 -14.26 -17.01 -17.19
C PHE A 350 -13.87 -16.34 -18.51
N HIS A 351 -14.72 -15.45 -19.01
CA HIS A 351 -14.53 -14.77 -20.30
C HIS A 351 -13.72 -13.48 -20.13
N ALA A 352 -12.82 -13.20 -21.08
CA ALA A 352 -12.11 -11.94 -21.13
C ALA A 352 -11.80 -11.52 -22.56
N ASP A 353 -11.79 -10.20 -22.75
CA ASP A 353 -11.58 -9.50 -24.01
C ASP A 353 -10.28 -8.66 -23.90
N PRO A 354 -9.15 -9.15 -24.45
CA PRO A 354 -7.86 -8.47 -24.35
C PRO A 354 -7.76 -7.15 -25.12
N HIS A 355 -8.65 -6.90 -26.11
CA HIS A 355 -8.57 -5.74 -27.00
C HIS A 355 -9.91 -5.00 -27.09
N GLY A 356 -10.58 -4.85 -25.95
CA GLY A 356 -11.86 -4.18 -25.84
C GLY A 356 -11.78 -2.66 -25.95
N LEU A 357 -12.87 -1.99 -25.55
CA LEU A 357 -12.95 -0.54 -25.35
C LEU A 357 -12.59 0.39 -26.53
N ASN A 358 -12.41 -0.13 -27.75
CA ASN A 358 -12.07 0.65 -28.95
C ASN A 358 -10.77 1.46 -28.86
N GLY A 359 -9.78 0.94 -28.12
CA GLY A 359 -8.46 1.56 -27.94
C GLY A 359 -8.47 2.74 -26.95
N ASP A 360 -9.47 2.81 -26.07
CA ASP A 360 -9.43 3.72 -24.92
C ASP A 360 -8.37 3.23 -23.91
N ASP A 361 -7.78 4.15 -23.15
CA ASP A 361 -6.85 3.92 -22.02
C ASP A 361 -7.69 3.67 -20.77
N ASN A 362 -8.19 2.44 -20.63
CA ASN A 362 -9.09 2.01 -19.55
C ASN A 362 -9.39 0.50 -19.61
N SER A 363 -9.61 -0.11 -18.44
CA SER A 363 -10.11 -1.47 -18.27
C SER A 363 -11.43 -1.51 -17.50
N HIS A 364 -12.16 -2.64 -17.56
CA HIS A 364 -13.32 -2.85 -16.68
C HIS A 364 -13.79 -4.31 -16.57
N TYR A 365 -14.50 -4.60 -15.48
CA TYR A 365 -15.32 -5.78 -15.29
C TYR A 365 -16.83 -5.51 -15.50
N MET A 366 -17.48 -6.36 -16.32
CA MET A 366 -18.91 -6.27 -16.62
C MET A 366 -19.75 -7.28 -15.83
N SER A 367 -20.24 -6.86 -14.66
CA SER A 367 -21.04 -7.70 -13.76
C SER A 367 -22.27 -8.37 -14.38
N SER A 368 -22.91 -7.75 -15.37
CA SER A 368 -24.15 -8.29 -15.98
C SER A 368 -23.92 -9.49 -16.90
N SER A 369 -22.73 -9.58 -17.48
CA SER A 369 -22.35 -10.61 -18.45
C SER A 369 -21.17 -11.47 -17.96
N ASN A 370 -20.49 -11.05 -16.89
CA ASN A 370 -19.38 -11.73 -16.22
C ASN A 370 -18.17 -11.93 -17.15
N TYR A 371 -17.61 -10.81 -17.64
CA TYR A 371 -16.34 -10.77 -18.39
C TYR A 371 -15.52 -9.53 -18.00
N CYS A 372 -14.22 -9.54 -18.29
CA CYS A 372 -13.33 -8.39 -18.24
C CYS A 372 -12.97 -7.93 -19.65
N ALA A 373 -12.79 -6.63 -19.86
CA ALA A 373 -12.29 -6.06 -21.10
C ALA A 373 -11.16 -5.08 -20.81
N PHE A 374 -10.16 -5.04 -21.69
CA PHE A 374 -8.93 -4.27 -21.54
C PHE A 374 -8.71 -3.36 -22.75
N GLY A 375 -8.27 -2.13 -22.48
CA GLY A 375 -7.97 -1.11 -23.49
C GLY A 375 -6.55 -1.19 -24.05
N GLU A 376 -6.28 -0.36 -25.05
CA GLU A 376 -4.99 -0.26 -25.76
C GLU A 376 -4.50 1.20 -25.82
N GLY A 377 -4.95 2.03 -24.87
CA GLY A 377 -4.61 3.44 -24.83
C GLY A 377 -3.47 3.68 -23.85
N GLY A 378 -2.42 4.40 -24.27
CA GLY A 378 -1.29 4.65 -23.38
C GLY A 378 -0.36 3.45 -23.32
N VAL A 379 -0.26 2.79 -22.17
CA VAL A 379 0.24 1.42 -22.06
C VAL A 379 -0.95 0.50 -22.29
N ASP A 380 -0.79 -0.56 -23.07
CA ASP A 380 -1.88 -1.53 -23.22
C ASP A 380 -2.17 -2.19 -21.86
N ASP A 381 -3.38 -1.99 -21.33
CA ASP A 381 -3.84 -2.50 -20.03
C ASP A 381 -3.60 -4.02 -19.87
N ALA A 382 -3.72 -4.75 -20.98
CA ALA A 382 -3.50 -6.20 -21.05
C ALA A 382 -2.02 -6.62 -20.99
N GLU A 383 -1.06 -5.68 -20.97
CA GLU A 383 0.36 -5.93 -20.74
C GLU A 383 0.77 -5.85 -19.26
N ASP A 384 -0.09 -5.34 -18.37
CA ASP A 384 0.17 -5.26 -16.93
C ASP A 384 -0.67 -6.29 -16.15
N ALA A 385 0.02 -7.21 -15.48
CA ALA A 385 -0.64 -8.22 -14.66
C ALA A 385 -1.49 -7.63 -13.53
N ASP A 386 -1.11 -6.47 -12.98
CA ASP A 386 -1.87 -5.83 -11.91
C ASP A 386 -3.26 -5.41 -12.42
N VAL A 387 -3.35 -4.86 -13.64
CA VAL A 387 -4.63 -4.49 -14.26
C VAL A 387 -5.51 -5.72 -14.46
N ILE A 388 -4.94 -6.79 -15.03
CA ILE A 388 -5.67 -8.04 -15.27
C ILE A 388 -6.19 -8.66 -13.96
N TRP A 389 -5.36 -8.68 -12.92
CA TRP A 389 -5.73 -9.21 -11.61
C TRP A 389 -6.76 -8.35 -10.89
N HIS A 390 -6.65 -7.02 -11.00
CA HIS A 390 -7.58 -6.05 -10.44
C HIS A 390 -8.98 -6.25 -11.04
N GLU A 391 -9.09 -6.26 -12.37
CA GLU A 391 -10.39 -6.41 -13.03
C GLU A 391 -11.02 -7.79 -12.78
N HIS A 392 -10.20 -8.84 -12.83
CA HIS A 392 -10.67 -10.17 -12.50
C HIS A 392 -11.15 -10.27 -11.04
N ALA A 393 -10.57 -9.49 -10.11
CA ALA A 393 -11.00 -9.48 -8.72
C ALA A 393 -12.44 -9.00 -8.56
N HIS A 394 -12.85 -7.93 -9.25
CA HIS A 394 -14.24 -7.46 -9.24
C HIS A 394 -15.26 -8.56 -9.55
N SER A 395 -14.87 -9.54 -10.37
CA SER A 395 -15.75 -10.65 -10.75
C SER A 395 -16.14 -11.52 -9.58
N PHE A 396 -15.17 -12.03 -8.80
CA PHE A 396 -15.49 -12.87 -7.65
C PHE A 396 -16.00 -12.03 -6.49
N GLN A 397 -15.55 -10.78 -6.30
CA GLN A 397 -16.14 -9.90 -5.28
C GLN A 397 -17.66 -9.77 -5.45
N THR A 398 -18.11 -9.51 -6.69
CA THR A 398 -19.53 -9.41 -7.03
C THR A 398 -20.25 -10.76 -6.88
N ASN A 399 -19.63 -11.86 -7.29
CA ASN A 399 -20.27 -13.18 -7.31
C ASN A 399 -20.39 -13.80 -5.90
N LEU A 400 -19.38 -13.65 -5.05
CA LEU A 400 -19.34 -14.20 -3.70
C LEU A 400 -20.33 -13.52 -2.75
N THR A 401 -20.55 -12.22 -2.92
CA THR A 401 -21.50 -11.41 -2.13
C THR A 401 -22.95 -11.50 -2.62
N GLY A 402 -23.17 -12.01 -3.85
CA GLY A 402 -24.46 -11.93 -4.54
C GLY A 402 -24.79 -10.54 -5.09
N GLY A 403 -23.77 -9.70 -5.28
CA GLY A 403 -23.83 -8.31 -5.75
C GLY A 403 -23.32 -7.34 -4.69
N MET A 404 -22.72 -6.23 -5.14
CA MET A 404 -22.30 -5.11 -4.28
C MET A 404 -22.82 -3.77 -4.80
N SER A 405 -22.97 -2.79 -3.90
CA SER A 405 -23.33 -1.42 -4.26
C SER A 405 -22.16 -0.68 -4.89
N TYR A 406 -22.36 -0.05 -6.05
CA TYR A 406 -21.37 0.81 -6.70
C TYR A 406 -21.56 2.27 -6.29
N SER A 407 -21.40 2.56 -4.99
CA SER A 407 -21.52 3.93 -4.47
C SER A 407 -20.80 4.12 -3.15
N GLY A 408 -20.32 5.35 -2.90
CA GLY A 408 -19.73 5.77 -1.63
C GLY A 408 -18.54 4.90 -1.22
N GLU A 409 -18.41 4.65 0.08
CA GLU A 409 -17.34 3.82 0.65
C GLU A 409 -17.32 2.39 0.13
N THR A 410 -18.49 1.82 -0.23
CA THR A 410 -18.54 0.45 -0.79
C THR A 410 -17.83 0.37 -2.14
N MET A 411 -17.87 1.44 -2.94
CA MET A 411 -17.08 1.51 -4.18
C MET A 411 -15.59 1.54 -3.86
N SER A 412 -15.15 2.42 -2.96
CA SER A 412 -13.75 2.50 -2.53
C SER A 412 -13.25 1.17 -1.97
N LEU A 413 -14.05 0.46 -1.17
CA LEU A 413 -13.72 -0.86 -0.67
C LEU A 413 -13.54 -1.90 -1.80
N GLN A 414 -14.38 -1.86 -2.84
CA GLN A 414 -14.27 -2.78 -3.97
C GLN A 414 -12.97 -2.55 -4.75
N GLU A 415 -12.66 -1.29 -5.02
CA GLU A 415 -11.41 -0.87 -5.67
C GLU A 415 -10.19 -1.29 -4.85
N GLY A 416 -10.17 -0.97 -3.56
CA GLY A 416 -9.08 -1.38 -2.66
C GLY A 416 -8.97 -2.90 -2.51
N SER A 417 -10.08 -3.64 -2.59
CA SER A 417 -10.07 -5.10 -2.56
C SER A 417 -9.46 -5.69 -3.85
N SER A 418 -9.72 -5.06 -5.00
CA SER A 418 -9.10 -5.42 -6.27
C SER A 418 -7.61 -5.06 -6.30
N ASP A 419 -7.24 -3.87 -5.80
CA ASP A 419 -5.86 -3.42 -5.66
C ASP A 419 -5.04 -4.35 -4.74
N TYR A 420 -5.61 -4.77 -3.60
CA TYR A 420 -4.98 -5.77 -2.73
C TYR A 420 -4.73 -7.09 -3.45
N TRP A 421 -5.69 -7.57 -4.25
CA TRP A 421 -5.55 -8.86 -4.95
C TRP A 421 -4.44 -8.83 -5.99
N ALA A 422 -4.32 -7.71 -6.73
CA ALA A 422 -3.22 -7.44 -7.65
C ALA A 422 -1.87 -7.34 -6.91
N ALA A 423 -1.78 -6.46 -5.90
CA ALA A 423 -0.56 -6.25 -5.10
C ALA A 423 -0.08 -7.56 -4.42
N SER A 424 -1.00 -8.37 -3.89
CA SER A 424 -0.71 -9.67 -3.28
C SER A 424 -0.07 -10.64 -4.29
N TYR A 425 -0.46 -10.59 -5.57
CA TYR A 425 0.15 -11.39 -6.63
C TYR A 425 1.53 -10.87 -7.06
N SER A 426 1.65 -9.55 -7.24
CA SER A 426 2.90 -8.93 -7.68
C SER A 426 3.98 -9.09 -6.62
N ARG A 427 3.68 -8.77 -5.36
CA ARG A 427 4.61 -8.91 -4.22
C ARG A 427 5.12 -10.35 -4.03
N ILE A 428 4.25 -11.37 -4.09
CA ILE A 428 4.71 -12.76 -3.94
C ILE A 428 5.61 -13.22 -5.10
N THR A 429 5.48 -12.56 -6.26
CA THR A 429 6.29 -12.86 -7.44
C THR A 429 7.64 -12.15 -7.34
N ASN A 430 7.64 -10.88 -6.95
CA ASN A 430 8.84 -10.05 -6.75
C ASN A 430 8.50 -8.81 -5.90
N ASP A 431 9.34 -8.48 -4.92
CA ASP A 431 9.11 -7.36 -4.00
C ASP A 431 9.55 -5.98 -4.56
N PHE A 432 10.08 -5.89 -5.79
CA PHE A 432 10.39 -4.59 -6.39
C PHE A 432 9.13 -3.74 -6.51
N HIS A 433 9.14 -2.55 -5.91
CA HIS A 433 7.99 -1.64 -5.87
C HIS A 433 6.66 -2.30 -5.46
N TRP A 434 6.71 -3.26 -4.52
CA TRP A 434 5.51 -3.97 -4.07
C TRP A 434 4.36 -3.07 -3.59
N GLY A 435 4.69 -1.85 -3.13
CA GLY A 435 3.71 -0.86 -2.69
C GLY A 435 2.96 -0.18 -3.84
N TYR A 436 3.42 -0.30 -5.08
CA TYR A 436 2.75 0.23 -6.27
C TYR A 436 1.85 -0.84 -6.86
N VAL A 437 0.65 -0.43 -7.27
CA VAL A 437 -0.22 -1.21 -8.16
C VAL A 437 -0.17 -0.57 -9.54
N PHE A 438 -0.17 -1.41 -10.58
CA PHE A 438 -0.08 -0.99 -11.98
C PHE A 438 1.31 -0.41 -12.29
N ASN A 439 2.36 -1.18 -11.98
CA ASN A 439 3.74 -0.70 -12.14
C ASN A 439 4.06 -0.30 -13.58
N TRP A 440 3.54 -1.02 -14.58
CA TRP A 440 3.79 -0.74 -15.98
C TRP A 440 2.78 0.25 -16.55
N ASP A 441 1.50 0.01 -16.28
CA ASP A 441 0.39 0.82 -16.80
C ASP A 441 0.28 2.20 -16.13
N GLY A 442 0.56 2.29 -14.83
CA GLY A 442 0.55 3.51 -14.03
C GLY A 442 1.93 4.05 -13.67
N HIS A 443 1.95 5.02 -12.74
CA HIS A 443 3.17 5.67 -12.22
C HIS A 443 4.07 6.26 -13.31
N ASN A 444 3.45 6.76 -14.38
CA ASN A 444 4.12 7.23 -15.59
C ASN A 444 3.45 8.51 -16.14
N GLU A 445 3.76 8.91 -17.38
CA GLU A 445 3.17 10.10 -18.00
C GLU A 445 1.66 10.01 -18.33
N TYR A 446 1.06 8.82 -18.29
CA TYR A 446 -0.36 8.60 -18.59
C TYR A 446 -1.22 8.85 -17.36
N TRP A 447 -0.87 8.25 -16.21
CA TRP A 447 -1.54 8.51 -14.94
C TRP A 447 -0.67 8.18 -13.71
N ALA A 448 -1.09 8.70 -12.55
CA ALA A 448 -0.29 8.69 -11.32
C ALA A 448 -0.17 7.32 -10.64
N GLY A 449 -0.97 6.32 -11.04
CA GLY A 449 -1.03 5.02 -10.39
C GLY A 449 -1.72 5.04 -9.01
N ARG A 450 -1.82 3.85 -8.39
CA ARG A 450 -2.31 3.65 -7.01
C ARG A 450 -1.27 2.91 -6.17
N ARG A 451 -1.42 2.98 -4.84
CA ARG A 451 -0.50 2.40 -3.85
C ARG A 451 -1.22 1.58 -2.78
N CYS A 452 -0.52 0.60 -2.24
CA CYS A 452 -0.95 -0.30 -1.16
C CYS A 452 0.06 -0.34 0.01
N ASP A 453 0.82 0.73 0.21
CA ASP A 453 1.81 0.90 1.28
C ASP A 453 1.69 2.26 1.98
N LEU A 454 0.47 2.81 2.01
CA LEU A 454 0.18 4.12 2.59
C LEU A 454 -0.21 3.99 4.06
N ASP A 455 0.32 4.86 4.90
CA ASP A 455 -0.01 4.99 6.34
C ASP A 455 -1.32 5.76 6.58
N TRP A 456 -2.23 5.78 5.61
CA TRP A 456 -3.45 6.57 5.66
C TRP A 456 -4.42 6.07 6.73
N VAL A 457 -5.05 7.01 7.44
CA VAL A 457 -5.92 6.74 8.58
C VAL A 457 -7.36 7.16 8.27
N TYR A 458 -8.31 6.24 8.42
CA TYR A 458 -9.74 6.55 8.30
C TYR A 458 -10.27 7.20 9.60
N PRO A 459 -11.15 8.22 9.52
CA PRO A 459 -11.68 8.85 8.31
C PRO A 459 -10.86 10.04 7.79
N ASP A 460 -9.76 10.40 8.47
CA ASP A 460 -9.06 11.68 8.25
C ASP A 460 -8.41 11.78 6.86
N ASP A 461 -7.85 10.69 6.34
CA ASP A 461 -7.25 10.62 5.00
C ASP A 461 -8.22 10.05 3.93
N TYR A 462 -9.48 9.75 4.29
CA TYR A 462 -10.42 9.14 3.34
C TYR A 462 -10.87 10.10 2.25
N VAL A 463 -10.72 9.67 1.00
CA VAL A 463 -11.25 10.32 -0.20
C VAL A 463 -12.23 9.39 -0.92
N SER A 464 -13.30 9.91 -1.51
CA SER A 464 -14.27 9.07 -2.22
C SER A 464 -13.75 8.59 -3.57
N GLY A 465 -14.15 7.38 -3.99
CA GLY A 465 -13.76 6.82 -5.30
C GLY A 465 -12.62 5.82 -5.17
N HIS A 466 -11.86 5.63 -6.25
CA HIS A 466 -10.81 4.60 -6.31
C HIS A 466 -9.73 4.83 -5.25
N ASP A 467 -9.31 6.09 -5.08
CA ASP A 467 -8.25 6.47 -4.14
C ASP A 467 -8.58 6.13 -2.68
N GLY A 468 -9.86 6.15 -2.30
CA GLY A 468 -10.30 5.79 -0.94
C GLY A 468 -10.05 4.33 -0.58
N GLY A 469 -9.93 3.45 -1.60
CA GLY A 469 -9.65 2.04 -1.42
C GLY A 469 -8.24 1.76 -0.90
N GLN A 470 -7.32 2.71 -1.06
CA GLN A 470 -5.91 2.54 -0.70
C GLN A 470 -5.70 2.37 0.82
N ILE A 471 -6.63 2.87 1.66
CA ILE A 471 -6.64 2.60 3.11
C ILE A 471 -6.84 1.10 3.36
N TRP A 472 -7.81 0.51 2.68
CA TRP A 472 -8.13 -0.91 2.84
C TRP A 472 -7.02 -1.81 2.29
N SER A 473 -6.54 -1.53 1.08
CA SER A 473 -5.49 -2.34 0.46
C SER A 473 -4.17 -2.28 1.25
N SER A 474 -3.79 -1.09 1.76
CA SER A 474 -2.59 -0.94 2.59
C SER A 474 -2.71 -1.71 3.90
N ALA A 475 -3.85 -1.61 4.59
CA ALA A 475 -4.08 -2.37 5.81
C ALA A 475 -3.99 -3.89 5.60
N LEU A 476 -4.51 -4.40 4.47
CA LEU A 476 -4.39 -5.81 4.12
C LEU A 476 -2.95 -6.20 3.76
N MET A 477 -2.17 -5.32 3.15
CA MET A 477 -0.75 -5.58 2.83
C MET A 477 0.15 -5.56 4.08
N ASP A 478 -0.21 -4.80 5.11
CA ASP A 478 0.46 -4.87 6.41
C ASP A 478 0.16 -6.20 7.12
N ILE A 479 -1.11 -6.62 7.11
CA ILE A 479 -1.50 -7.96 7.60
C ILE A 479 -0.81 -9.07 6.80
N TRP A 480 -0.69 -8.91 5.47
CA TRP A 480 0.04 -9.81 4.60
C TRP A 480 1.51 -9.92 4.96
N THR A 481 2.17 -8.81 5.35
CA THR A 481 3.58 -8.80 5.74
C THR A 481 3.83 -9.72 6.94
N ASP A 482 2.90 -9.73 7.89
CA ASP A 482 3.03 -10.51 9.12
C ASP A 482 2.52 -11.95 8.98
N LEU A 483 1.31 -12.14 8.46
CA LEU A 483 0.68 -13.47 8.39
C LEU A 483 1.06 -14.25 7.13
N GLY A 484 1.62 -13.56 6.14
CA GLY A 484 1.89 -14.11 4.82
C GLY A 484 0.64 -14.30 3.96
N ARG A 485 0.89 -14.36 2.65
CA ARG A 485 -0.14 -14.42 1.60
C ARG A 485 -1.28 -15.41 1.84
N TYR A 486 -0.95 -16.66 2.21
CA TYR A 486 -1.96 -17.72 2.28
C TYR A 486 -3.03 -17.46 3.34
N ILE A 487 -2.64 -16.91 4.50
CA ILE A 487 -3.58 -16.62 5.59
C ILE A 487 -4.41 -15.40 5.21
N THR A 488 -3.75 -14.31 4.77
CA THR A 488 -4.41 -13.05 4.41
C THR A 488 -5.38 -13.22 3.25
N ASP A 489 -4.98 -13.87 2.15
CA ASP A 489 -5.88 -14.11 1.01
C ASP A 489 -7.09 -14.96 1.40
N ARG A 490 -6.91 -15.95 2.28
CA ARG A 490 -8.02 -16.80 2.73
C ARG A 490 -9.02 -16.05 3.61
N LEU A 491 -8.52 -15.22 4.52
CA LEU A 491 -9.34 -14.32 5.34
C LEU A 491 -10.08 -13.32 4.45
N PHE A 492 -9.36 -12.71 3.50
CA PHE A 492 -9.92 -11.78 2.52
C PHE A 492 -11.09 -12.39 1.75
N ILE A 493 -10.93 -13.59 1.18
CA ILE A 493 -12.04 -14.25 0.45
C ILE A 493 -13.19 -14.63 1.39
N GLU A 494 -12.92 -15.15 2.59
CA GLU A 494 -13.97 -15.46 3.57
C GLU A 494 -14.78 -14.22 3.98
N THR A 495 -14.12 -13.07 4.07
CA THR A 495 -14.74 -11.80 4.43
C THR A 495 -15.86 -11.40 3.46
N HIS A 496 -15.70 -11.69 2.17
CA HIS A 496 -16.71 -11.40 1.13
C HIS A 496 -18.03 -12.17 1.35
N TYR A 497 -18.00 -13.32 2.04
CA TYR A 497 -19.21 -14.05 2.39
C TYR A 497 -19.93 -13.49 3.62
N ILE A 498 -19.30 -12.57 4.36
CA ILE A 498 -19.79 -12.08 5.67
C ILE A 498 -20.43 -10.70 5.54
N TRP A 499 -19.80 -9.76 4.83
CA TRP A 499 -20.13 -8.32 4.93
C TRP A 499 -21.36 -7.85 4.15
N GLY A 500 -21.98 -8.71 3.34
CA GLY A 500 -23.21 -8.38 2.60
C GLY A 500 -23.02 -7.37 1.44
N TYR A 501 -24.08 -6.63 1.11
CA TYR A 501 -24.21 -5.91 -0.17
C TYR A 501 -23.58 -4.50 -0.21
N SER A 502 -23.50 -3.78 0.92
CA SER A 502 -23.02 -2.40 0.94
C SER A 502 -22.24 -2.06 2.22
N PRO A 503 -21.15 -2.80 2.54
CA PRO A 503 -20.30 -2.47 3.67
C PRO A 503 -19.53 -1.15 3.44
N GLY A 504 -19.27 -0.41 4.52
CA GLY A 504 -18.21 0.59 4.58
C GLY A 504 -16.86 -0.02 4.96
N LEU A 505 -15.80 0.79 5.02
CA LEU A 505 -14.43 0.34 5.33
C LEU A 505 -14.33 -0.30 6.74
N GLN A 506 -14.94 0.34 7.74
CA GLN A 506 -14.96 -0.18 9.11
C GLN A 506 -15.79 -1.47 9.23
N ASP A 507 -16.92 -1.57 8.50
CA ASP A 507 -17.73 -2.80 8.45
C ASP A 507 -16.94 -3.98 7.86
N ALA A 508 -16.12 -3.70 6.85
CA ALA A 508 -15.26 -4.68 6.22
C ALA A 508 -14.20 -5.23 7.19
N ALA A 509 -13.56 -4.36 7.97
CA ALA A 509 -12.64 -4.76 9.03
C ALA A 509 -13.31 -5.65 10.09
N GLN A 510 -14.55 -5.35 10.48
CA GLN A 510 -15.34 -6.22 11.38
C GLN A 510 -15.56 -7.61 10.79
N ALA A 511 -15.93 -7.67 9.51
CA ALA A 511 -16.14 -8.93 8.82
C ALA A 511 -14.85 -9.75 8.71
N TYR A 512 -13.70 -9.08 8.54
CA TYR A 512 -12.40 -9.74 8.42
C TYR A 512 -11.93 -10.32 9.76
N ILE A 513 -12.13 -9.59 10.86
CA ILE A 513 -11.97 -10.10 12.23
C ILE A 513 -12.89 -11.32 12.47
N GLN A 514 -14.12 -11.28 11.95
CA GLN A 514 -15.05 -12.41 12.06
C GLN A 514 -14.62 -13.60 11.18
N ALA A 515 -14.01 -13.36 10.02
CA ALA A 515 -13.43 -14.40 9.18
C ALA A 515 -12.31 -15.15 9.93
N ASP A 516 -11.46 -14.43 10.65
CA ASP A 516 -10.40 -15.04 11.47
C ASP A 516 -10.97 -15.90 12.60
N ARG A 517 -12.00 -15.41 13.29
CA ARG A 517 -12.74 -16.20 14.27
C ARG A 517 -13.39 -17.46 13.70
N ASN A 518 -13.84 -17.41 12.44
CA ASN A 518 -14.49 -18.55 11.79
C ASN A 518 -13.48 -19.60 11.30
N LEU A 519 -12.35 -19.16 10.73
CA LEU A 519 -11.38 -20.02 10.08
C LEU A 519 -10.27 -20.52 11.03
N TYR A 520 -9.91 -19.68 12.00
CA TYR A 520 -8.73 -19.86 12.86
C TYR A 520 -9.03 -19.60 14.34
N ASP A 521 -10.30 -19.60 14.76
CA ASP A 521 -10.72 -19.38 16.15
C ASP A 521 -10.18 -18.08 16.80
N GLY A 522 -9.81 -17.08 15.97
CA GLY A 522 -9.28 -15.79 16.45
C GLY A 522 -7.77 -15.79 16.72
N GLU A 523 -7.03 -16.77 16.20
CA GLU A 523 -5.59 -16.95 16.39
C GLU A 523 -4.77 -15.72 15.95
N HIS A 524 -5.22 -15.01 14.91
CA HIS A 524 -4.46 -13.91 14.31
C HIS A 524 -4.97 -12.52 14.71
N LEU A 525 -5.88 -12.43 15.70
CA LEU A 525 -6.49 -11.16 16.07
C LEU A 525 -5.51 -10.10 16.57
N SER A 526 -4.37 -10.48 17.14
CA SER A 526 -3.35 -9.50 17.55
C SER A 526 -2.84 -8.71 16.34
N VAL A 527 -2.40 -9.41 15.29
CA VAL A 527 -1.92 -8.80 14.04
C VAL A 527 -3.03 -8.04 13.31
N ILE A 528 -4.19 -8.66 13.13
CA ILE A 528 -5.30 -8.07 12.37
C ILE A 528 -5.80 -6.78 13.01
N VAL A 529 -5.99 -6.79 14.34
CA VAL A 529 -6.51 -5.62 15.05
C VAL A 529 -5.47 -4.53 15.15
N ASP A 530 -4.19 -4.85 15.35
CA ASP A 530 -3.13 -3.84 15.40
C ASP A 530 -3.02 -3.07 14.08
N HIS A 531 -2.99 -3.77 12.94
CA HIS A 531 -2.92 -3.12 11.63
C HIS A 531 -4.21 -2.37 11.28
N PHE A 532 -5.40 -2.94 11.52
CA PHE A 532 -6.64 -2.19 11.31
C PHE A 532 -6.78 -0.97 12.23
N ALA A 533 -6.27 -1.03 13.46
CA ALA A 533 -6.27 0.12 14.36
C ALA A 533 -5.30 1.20 13.88
N ALA A 534 -4.13 0.83 13.35
CA ALA A 534 -3.18 1.77 12.75
C ALA A 534 -3.79 2.57 11.59
N HIS A 535 -4.70 1.95 10.81
CA HIS A 535 -5.45 2.62 9.73
C HIS A 535 -6.81 3.22 10.17
N GLY A 536 -7.14 3.26 11.46
CA GLY A 536 -8.40 3.83 11.96
C GLY A 536 -9.66 3.03 11.60
N LEU A 537 -9.50 1.77 11.17
CA LEU A 537 -10.60 0.90 10.76
C LEU A 537 -11.30 0.22 11.94
N VAL A 538 -10.60 0.07 13.07
CA VAL A 538 -11.14 -0.45 14.34
C VAL A 538 -10.50 0.25 15.54
N ASN A 539 -11.14 0.20 16.71
CA ASN A 539 -10.48 0.54 17.97
C ASN A 539 -9.90 -0.73 18.60
N LYS A 540 -8.61 -0.74 18.93
CA LYS A 540 -7.93 -1.92 19.50
C LYS A 540 -8.61 -2.46 20.77
N GLU A 541 -9.03 -1.56 21.65
CA GLU A 541 -9.65 -1.88 22.95
C GLU A 541 -10.97 -2.66 22.87
N ASP A 542 -11.63 -2.64 21.70
CA ASP A 542 -12.90 -3.35 21.47
C ASP A 542 -12.70 -4.86 21.21
N TYR A 543 -11.45 -5.33 20.98
CA TYR A 543 -11.18 -6.71 20.53
C TYR A 543 -10.17 -7.46 21.38
N ILE A 544 -9.07 -6.81 21.75
CA ILE A 544 -7.91 -7.46 22.39
C ILE A 544 -7.42 -6.62 23.57
N ALA A 545 -6.61 -7.24 24.44
CA ALA A 545 -5.92 -6.50 25.48
C ALA A 545 -4.89 -5.54 24.85
N ASP A 546 -4.56 -4.46 25.55
CA ASP A 546 -3.44 -3.61 25.17
C ASP A 546 -2.22 -3.96 26.05
N ILE A 547 -1.09 -4.22 25.40
CA ILE A 547 0.17 -4.61 26.05
C ILE A 547 1.17 -3.51 25.72
N GLN A 548 1.55 -2.74 26.73
CA GLN A 548 2.56 -1.70 26.63
C GLN A 548 3.83 -2.18 27.29
N HIS A 549 4.83 -2.51 26.47
CA HIS A 549 6.13 -3.03 26.90
C HIS A 549 7.25 -2.28 26.19
N THR A 550 8.32 -1.97 26.92
CA THR A 550 9.57 -1.48 26.34
C THR A 550 10.52 -2.66 26.19
N PRO A 551 10.91 -3.03 24.95
CA PRO A 551 11.85 -4.12 24.72
C PRO A 551 13.13 -3.97 25.53
N LEU A 552 13.65 -5.08 26.05
CA LEU A 552 14.92 -5.11 26.74
C LEU A 552 16.05 -4.74 25.78
N LYS A 553 16.99 -3.93 26.26
CA LYS A 553 18.22 -3.58 25.54
C LYS A 553 19.30 -4.62 25.82
N ASP A 554 20.36 -4.58 25.02
CA ASP A 554 21.54 -5.37 25.27
C ASP A 554 22.15 -5.01 26.64
N THR A 555 22.81 -5.97 27.29
CA THR A 555 23.33 -5.78 28.66
C THR A 555 24.59 -6.60 28.92
N ASP A 556 25.49 -6.06 29.75
CA ASP A 556 26.67 -6.76 30.26
C ASP A 556 26.42 -7.40 31.64
N ASP A 557 25.21 -7.25 32.19
CA ASP A 557 24.80 -7.89 33.43
C ASP A 557 24.40 -9.35 33.20
N TYR A 558 25.38 -10.24 33.11
CA TYR A 558 25.14 -11.69 33.05
C TYR A 558 24.92 -12.35 34.42
N GLN A 559 24.74 -11.58 35.50
CA GLN A 559 24.63 -12.10 36.87
C GLN A 559 23.22 -12.01 37.46
N ASN A 560 22.44 -10.99 37.09
CA ASN A 560 21.08 -10.79 37.59
C ASN A 560 20.03 -11.21 36.56
N ASP A 561 18.83 -11.49 37.06
CA ASP A 561 17.68 -11.80 36.21
C ASP A 561 17.18 -10.53 35.49
N TYR A 562 16.68 -10.69 34.27
CA TYR A 562 16.24 -9.60 33.39
C TYR A 562 14.73 -9.35 33.55
N PRO A 563 14.31 -8.22 34.13
CA PRO A 563 12.91 -7.95 34.41
C PRO A 563 12.16 -7.52 33.15
N VAL A 564 11.21 -8.34 32.71
CA VAL A 564 10.23 -7.96 31.68
C VAL A 564 9.03 -7.35 32.39
N ILE A 565 8.80 -6.05 32.17
CA ILE A 565 7.69 -5.28 32.75
C ILE A 565 6.77 -4.82 31.62
N ALA A 566 5.46 -4.97 31.81
CA ALA A 566 4.46 -4.45 30.88
C ALA A 566 3.25 -3.89 31.63
N THR A 567 2.68 -2.81 31.09
CA THR A 567 1.35 -2.34 31.46
C THR A 567 0.34 -3.06 30.56
N ILE A 568 -0.59 -3.79 31.15
CA ILE A 568 -1.55 -4.66 30.45
C ILE A 568 -2.95 -4.24 30.84
N THR A 569 -3.67 -3.59 29.94
CA THR A 569 -5.07 -3.20 30.15
C THR A 569 -5.99 -4.20 29.43
N PRO A 570 -7.11 -4.61 30.06
CA PRO A 570 -8.06 -5.52 29.42
C PRO A 570 -8.75 -4.84 28.24
N GLY A 571 -9.03 -5.63 27.18
CA GLY A 571 -9.98 -5.25 26.15
C GLY A 571 -11.44 -5.47 26.62
N PRO A 572 -12.32 -6.05 25.78
CA PRO A 572 -13.75 -6.21 26.13
C PRO A 572 -13.99 -7.23 27.25
N THR A 573 -13.04 -8.15 27.45
CA THR A 573 -13.13 -9.24 28.42
C THR A 573 -12.05 -9.07 29.49
N PRO A 574 -12.36 -9.32 30.78
CA PRO A 574 -11.35 -9.27 31.84
C PRO A 574 -10.19 -10.25 31.61
N LEU A 575 -8.98 -9.86 31.99
CA LEU A 575 -7.78 -10.71 31.92
C LEU A 575 -7.89 -11.95 32.82
N ASP A 576 -7.43 -13.11 32.33
CA ASP A 576 -7.10 -14.26 33.18
C ASP A 576 -5.70 -14.04 33.77
N THR A 577 -5.65 -13.44 34.96
CA THR A 577 -4.38 -13.10 35.64
C THR A 577 -3.50 -14.29 35.98
N THR A 578 -3.97 -15.53 35.77
CA THR A 578 -3.14 -16.75 35.88
C THR A 578 -2.44 -17.13 34.58
N LYS A 579 -2.73 -16.42 33.49
CA LYS A 579 -2.25 -16.67 32.12
C LYS A 579 -1.72 -15.40 31.47
N LEU A 580 -0.89 -14.69 32.21
CA LEU A 580 -0.06 -13.60 31.71
C LEU A 580 1.36 -14.13 31.66
N TRP A 581 1.96 -14.19 30.48
CA TRP A 581 3.18 -14.93 30.24
C TRP A 581 4.24 -14.11 29.54
N VAL A 582 5.48 -14.37 29.92
CA VAL A 582 6.66 -14.13 29.09
C VAL A 582 7.14 -15.48 28.59
N ILE A 583 7.14 -15.67 27.27
CA ILE A 583 7.69 -16.85 26.62
C ILE A 583 9.08 -16.47 26.12
N TRP A 584 10.11 -17.19 26.54
CA TRP A 584 11.50 -16.79 26.30
C TRP A 584 12.42 -17.99 26.08
N GLY A 585 13.65 -17.73 25.61
CA GLY A 585 14.71 -18.72 25.50
C GLY A 585 16.00 -18.17 24.88
N VAL A 586 17.06 -18.96 24.93
CA VAL A 586 18.35 -18.61 24.31
C VAL A 586 18.31 -18.92 22.82
N ASN A 587 18.58 -17.94 21.98
CA ASN A 587 18.42 -17.89 20.52
C ASN A 587 16.97 -18.04 20.00
N SER A 588 16.09 -18.73 20.72
CA SER A 588 14.68 -18.91 20.35
C SER A 588 13.81 -19.17 21.59
N PRO A 589 12.55 -18.68 21.65
CA PRO A 589 11.68 -18.93 22.78
C PRO A 589 11.29 -20.42 22.93
N GLY A 590 11.20 -20.91 24.17
CA GLY A 590 10.83 -22.30 24.45
C GLY A 590 10.45 -22.60 25.90
N ASP A 591 10.60 -21.63 26.81
CA ASP A 591 10.17 -21.72 28.21
C ASP A 591 9.17 -20.60 28.53
N THR A 592 8.39 -20.77 29.59
CA THR A 592 7.28 -19.86 29.94
C THR A 592 7.38 -19.41 31.40
N LEU A 593 7.31 -18.09 31.62
CA LEU A 593 7.29 -17.46 32.93
C LEU A 593 5.93 -16.79 33.15
N ASN A 594 5.34 -16.98 34.33
CA ASN A 594 4.13 -16.24 34.70
C ASN A 594 4.50 -14.83 35.15
N MET A 595 3.78 -13.84 34.63
CA MET A 595 3.88 -12.46 35.11
C MET A 595 3.05 -12.27 36.38
N HIS A 596 3.53 -11.42 37.28
CA HIS A 596 2.91 -11.11 38.55
C HIS A 596 2.73 -9.60 38.70
N ALA A 597 1.61 -9.17 39.31
CA ALA A 597 1.36 -7.75 39.54
C ALA A 597 2.45 -7.12 40.42
N THR A 598 2.96 -5.95 40.02
CA THR A 598 4.03 -5.25 40.75
C THR A 598 3.51 -4.45 41.96
N GLY A 599 2.21 -4.14 41.95
CA GLY A 599 1.55 -3.25 42.90
C GLY A 599 1.18 -1.89 42.31
N ASN A 600 1.72 -1.54 41.13
CA ASN A 600 1.21 -0.44 40.30
C ASN A 600 -0.04 -0.91 39.52
N PRO A 601 -1.01 -0.01 39.23
CA PRO A 601 -2.18 -0.36 38.43
C PRO A 601 -1.78 -0.93 37.07
N ASP A 602 -2.40 -2.06 36.70
CA ASP A 602 -2.24 -2.73 35.40
C ASP A 602 -0.81 -3.15 35.02
N GLU A 603 0.16 -3.03 35.92
CA GLU A 603 1.57 -3.35 35.67
C GLU A 603 1.93 -4.75 36.19
N TYR A 604 2.54 -5.55 35.32
CA TYR A 604 2.93 -6.92 35.59
C TYR A 604 4.41 -7.14 35.24
N ARG A 605 5.04 -8.06 35.96
CA ARG A 605 6.47 -8.37 35.82
C ARG A 605 6.76 -9.87 35.84
N ALA A 606 7.65 -10.31 34.97
CA ALA A 606 8.33 -11.61 35.05
C ALA A 606 9.85 -11.41 34.95
N ASP A 607 10.62 -12.35 35.50
CA ASP A 607 12.09 -12.29 35.54
C ASP A 607 12.67 -13.39 34.65
N ILE A 608 13.24 -13.01 33.51
CA ILE A 608 14.01 -13.96 32.70
C ILE A 608 15.30 -14.28 33.46
N PRO A 609 15.58 -15.54 33.80
CA PRO A 609 16.73 -15.89 34.62
C PRO A 609 18.06 -15.60 33.89
N ALA A 610 19.07 -15.19 34.66
CA ALA A 610 20.43 -15.03 34.16
C ALA A 610 20.92 -16.34 33.48
N SER A 611 21.08 -16.30 32.16
CA SER A 611 21.21 -17.52 31.33
C SER A 611 22.61 -17.76 30.75
N GLY A 612 23.56 -16.86 31.01
CA GLY A 612 24.94 -16.97 30.53
C GLY A 612 25.51 -15.63 30.07
N ASN A 613 26.73 -15.68 29.52
CA ASN A 613 27.45 -14.54 28.94
C ASN A 613 27.69 -14.82 27.45
N ASN A 614 27.60 -13.78 26.63
CA ASN A 614 27.73 -13.78 25.18
C ASN A 614 26.67 -14.67 24.50
N ILE A 615 25.41 -14.40 24.81
CA ILE A 615 24.22 -15.11 24.31
C ILE A 615 23.15 -14.13 23.84
N ASP A 616 22.33 -14.55 22.89
CA ASP A 616 21.12 -13.82 22.48
C ASP A 616 19.91 -14.44 23.18
N ILE A 617 19.07 -13.60 23.79
CA ILE A 617 17.81 -14.00 24.39
C ILE A 617 16.69 -13.50 23.49
N ALA A 618 15.77 -14.40 23.14
CA ALA A 618 14.56 -14.10 22.39
C ALA A 618 13.34 -14.29 23.31
N TYR A 619 12.38 -13.37 23.27
CA TYR A 619 11.16 -13.46 24.08
C TYR A 619 9.97 -12.71 23.47
N TYR A 620 8.77 -13.01 23.96
CA TYR A 620 7.54 -12.28 23.66
C TYR A 620 6.57 -12.40 24.84
N ILE A 621 5.57 -11.53 24.88
CA ILE A 621 4.51 -11.53 25.90
C ILE A 621 3.26 -12.15 25.30
N ALA A 622 2.59 -13.02 26.06
CA ALA A 622 1.27 -13.55 25.71
C ALA A 622 0.30 -13.38 26.89
N VAL A 623 -0.84 -12.78 26.61
CA VAL A 623 -1.87 -12.44 27.60
C VAL A 623 -3.15 -13.14 27.20
N VAL A 624 -3.76 -13.88 28.13
CA VAL A 624 -5.04 -14.56 27.88
C VAL A 624 -6.15 -13.89 28.67
N ASP A 625 -7.28 -13.62 28.02
CA ASP A 625 -8.49 -13.15 28.70
C ASP A 625 -9.32 -14.31 29.29
N THR A 626 -10.38 -13.97 30.02
CA THR A 626 -11.28 -14.98 30.62
C THR A 626 -12.19 -15.70 29.62
N ALA A 627 -12.26 -15.24 28.37
CA ALA A 627 -12.92 -15.94 27.26
C ALA A 627 -11.97 -16.91 26.53
N GLY A 628 -10.67 -16.82 26.80
CA GLY A 628 -9.63 -17.64 26.18
C GLY A 628 -8.97 -17.00 24.96
N GLN A 629 -9.28 -15.74 24.64
CA GLN A 629 -8.59 -14.98 23.59
C GLN A 629 -7.16 -14.70 24.03
N VAL A 630 -6.22 -14.87 23.12
CA VAL A 630 -4.80 -14.56 23.36
C VAL A 630 -4.45 -13.27 22.63
N THR A 631 -3.73 -12.39 23.31
CA THR A 631 -3.07 -11.21 22.76
C THR A 631 -1.56 -11.38 22.89
N TYR A 632 -0.82 -11.06 21.84
CA TYR A 632 0.64 -11.15 21.80
C TYR A 632 1.31 -9.79 21.70
N ASP A 633 2.52 -9.70 22.22
CA ASP A 633 3.44 -8.59 21.97
C ASP A 633 4.88 -9.13 21.77
N PRO A 634 5.49 -9.00 20.58
CA PRO A 634 4.93 -8.35 19.38
C PRO A 634 3.72 -9.12 18.81
N ALA A 635 2.86 -8.43 18.06
CA ALA A 635 1.55 -8.93 17.62
C ALA A 635 1.62 -10.26 16.85
N ASN A 636 2.67 -10.47 16.06
CA ASN A 636 2.89 -11.65 15.23
C ASN A 636 3.72 -12.76 15.93
N ALA A 637 3.80 -12.76 17.26
CA ALA A 637 4.49 -13.83 17.96
C ALA A 637 3.77 -15.19 17.79
N PRO A 638 4.51 -16.31 17.64
CA PRO A 638 5.95 -16.47 17.85
C PRO A 638 6.83 -16.24 16.60
N ASP A 639 6.24 -15.85 15.47
CA ASP A 639 7.01 -15.61 14.23
C ASP A 639 7.83 -14.31 14.32
N SER A 640 7.35 -13.32 15.08
CA SER A 640 8.11 -12.16 15.55
C SER A 640 8.37 -12.24 17.06
N VAL A 641 9.56 -11.83 17.50
CA VAL A 641 10.00 -11.86 18.90
C VAL A 641 10.90 -10.68 19.20
N PHE A 642 10.91 -10.23 20.45
CA PHE A 642 11.94 -9.32 20.93
C PHE A 642 13.25 -10.08 21.14
N THR A 643 14.38 -9.41 20.90
CA THR A 643 15.70 -9.97 21.13
C THR A 643 16.61 -8.97 21.82
N PHE A 644 17.47 -9.44 22.73
CA PHE A 644 18.58 -8.67 23.28
C PHE A 644 19.80 -9.55 23.51
N HIS A 645 20.99 -8.94 23.41
CA HIS A 645 22.27 -9.59 23.65
C HIS A 645 22.72 -9.43 25.10
N VAL A 646 23.19 -10.51 25.70
CA VAL A 646 23.87 -10.47 27.00
C VAL A 646 25.36 -10.70 26.77
N GLY A 647 26.19 -9.68 26.96
CA GLY A 647 27.62 -9.75 26.69
C GLY A 647 28.35 -8.43 26.93
N PRO A 648 29.69 -8.39 26.80
CA PRO A 648 30.43 -7.14 26.92
C PRO A 648 30.07 -6.17 25.80
N ASP A 649 29.80 -4.91 26.16
CA ASP A 649 29.61 -3.87 25.15
C ASP A 649 30.94 -3.46 24.51
N THR A 650 30.93 -3.35 23.18
CA THR A 650 32.08 -2.90 22.39
C THR A 650 31.71 -1.85 21.36
N VAL A 651 30.45 -1.41 21.37
CA VAL A 651 29.92 -0.41 20.45
C VAL A 651 29.96 0.92 21.17
N ASN A 652 30.36 1.98 20.45
CA ASN A 652 30.35 3.33 21.03
C ASN A 652 29.00 4.00 20.76
N PRO A 653 28.56 4.95 21.60
CA PRO A 653 27.41 5.79 21.32
C PRO A 653 27.54 6.51 19.97
N THR A 654 26.43 6.67 19.25
CA THR A 654 26.36 7.51 18.05
C THR A 654 25.75 8.87 18.42
N ILE A 655 26.35 9.97 17.93
CA ILE A 655 25.86 11.33 18.17
C ILE A 655 25.56 11.97 16.82
N ASP A 656 24.28 12.23 16.56
CA ASP A 656 23.81 13.03 15.43
C ASP A 656 23.45 14.44 15.89
N HIS A 657 24.06 15.43 15.24
CA HIS A 657 23.95 16.83 15.63
C HIS A 657 24.24 17.74 14.44
N THR A 658 23.34 18.67 14.20
CA THR A 658 23.53 19.78 13.27
C THR A 658 24.17 20.96 14.00
N ALA A 659 25.29 21.46 13.47
CA ALA A 659 25.96 22.63 14.02
C ALA A 659 24.99 23.81 14.17
N LEU A 660 25.06 24.53 15.30
CA LEU A 660 24.29 25.75 15.50
C LEU A 660 24.81 26.85 14.56
N ASP A 661 23.89 27.54 13.91
CA ASP A 661 24.16 28.78 13.21
C ASP A 661 24.37 29.95 14.17
N ASP A 662 24.66 31.14 13.64
CA ASP A 662 24.80 32.36 14.42
C ASP A 662 23.55 32.63 15.29
N GLN A 663 23.76 32.97 16.55
CA GLN A 663 22.70 33.07 17.56
C GLN A 663 22.42 34.54 17.91
N LEU A 664 21.14 34.89 18.06
CA LEU A 664 20.72 36.23 18.45
C LEU A 664 20.97 36.48 19.94
N VAL A 665 21.61 37.60 20.28
CA VAL A 665 21.85 38.01 21.68
C VAL A 665 20.54 38.22 22.45
N ASP A 666 19.48 38.64 21.75
CA ASP A 666 18.16 38.90 22.33
C ASP A 666 17.43 37.59 22.72
N ASN A 667 17.80 36.47 22.09
CA ASN A 667 17.23 35.13 22.34
C ASN A 667 18.14 34.26 23.23
N TRP A 668 19.15 34.85 23.87
CA TRP A 668 20.11 34.11 24.68
C TRP A 668 19.52 33.65 26.03
N PRO A 669 19.81 32.43 26.54
CA PRO A 669 20.81 31.47 26.08
C PRO A 669 20.40 30.65 24.86
N ALA A 670 21.36 30.38 23.97
CA ALA A 670 21.19 29.39 22.91
C ALA A 670 21.11 27.98 23.50
N THR A 671 20.34 27.11 22.84
CA THR A 671 20.19 25.70 23.21
C THR A 671 20.94 24.83 22.20
N VAL A 672 21.77 23.91 22.69
CA VAL A 672 22.35 22.83 21.86
C VAL A 672 21.52 21.57 22.04
N SER A 673 21.24 20.86 20.95
CA SER A 673 20.48 19.59 20.97
C SER A 673 21.12 18.56 20.06
N ALA A 674 21.11 17.28 20.44
CA ALA A 674 21.62 16.18 19.63
C ALA A 674 20.80 14.90 19.87
N THR A 675 20.68 14.07 18.83
CA THR A 675 20.17 12.71 18.96
C THR A 675 21.34 11.78 19.28
N VAL A 676 21.27 11.07 20.40
CA VAL A 676 22.33 10.20 20.90
C VAL A 676 21.78 8.81 21.17
N THR A 677 22.32 7.82 20.46
CA THR A 677 21.87 6.42 20.54
C THR A 677 23.01 5.49 20.93
N ASP A 678 22.66 4.38 21.58
CA ASP A 678 23.58 3.31 21.96
C ASP A 678 22.79 1.99 22.18
N ASN A 679 23.41 0.84 21.92
CA ASN A 679 22.79 -0.48 22.02
C ASN A 679 22.55 -0.93 23.49
N PHE A 680 23.37 -0.48 24.45
CA PHE A 680 23.19 -0.76 25.88
C PHE A 680 22.49 0.42 26.56
N GLY A 681 22.68 1.62 26.02
CA GLY A 681 22.05 2.85 26.46
C GLY A 681 23.07 3.92 26.82
N VAL A 682 22.62 5.17 26.83
CA VAL A 682 23.47 6.33 27.06
C VAL A 682 23.45 6.70 28.54
N ASP A 683 24.62 6.79 29.18
CA ASP A 683 24.76 7.24 30.56
C ASP A 683 24.76 8.76 30.65
N THR A 684 25.67 9.42 29.91
CA THR A 684 25.85 10.87 29.99
C THR A 684 26.14 11.51 28.65
N VAL A 685 25.56 12.70 28.44
CA VAL A 685 25.86 13.59 27.32
C VAL A 685 26.30 14.94 27.86
N ILE A 686 27.44 15.44 27.38
CA ILE A 686 28.08 16.66 27.87
C ILE A 686 28.43 17.55 26.68
N CYS A 687 28.00 18.81 26.74
CA CYS A 687 28.51 19.84 25.85
C CYS A 687 29.73 20.52 26.49
N TYR A 688 30.88 20.48 25.81
CA TYR A 688 32.07 21.25 26.15
C TYR A 688 32.11 22.51 25.30
N PHE A 689 32.39 23.67 25.90
CA PHE A 689 32.35 24.94 25.19
C PHE A 689 33.33 26.00 25.73
N SER A 690 33.53 27.06 24.95
CA SER A 690 34.25 28.27 25.35
C SER A 690 33.80 29.49 24.53
N VAL A 691 33.98 30.70 25.07
CA VAL A 691 33.64 31.96 24.39
C VAL A 691 34.92 32.68 23.94
N ASN A 692 34.95 33.14 22.68
CA ASN A 692 36.02 33.89 22.03
C ASN A 692 37.38 33.16 21.95
N ASN A 693 37.40 31.84 22.17
CA ASN A 693 38.57 30.97 21.99
C ASN A 693 38.12 29.50 21.88
N ASP A 694 39.03 28.65 21.43
CA ASP A 694 38.82 27.22 21.14
C ASP A 694 39.26 26.27 22.28
N SER A 695 39.44 26.77 23.50
CA SER A 695 39.97 25.94 24.59
C SER A 695 38.99 24.92 25.17
N LEU A 696 37.69 25.06 24.89
CA LEU A 696 36.60 24.17 25.33
C LEU A 696 36.67 23.86 26.84
N ASN A 697 36.98 24.88 27.64
CA ASN A 697 37.32 24.77 29.05
C ASN A 697 36.12 24.81 30.01
N GLN A 698 34.91 24.98 29.49
CA GLN A 698 33.66 24.92 30.23
C GLN A 698 32.82 23.76 29.72
N SER A 699 31.88 23.28 30.53
CA SER A 699 30.96 22.22 30.12
C SER A 699 29.65 22.28 30.88
N PHE A 700 28.59 21.74 30.29
CA PHE A 700 27.30 21.50 30.95
C PHE A 700 26.69 20.17 30.47
N PRO A 701 25.91 19.48 31.33
CA PRO A 701 25.20 18.28 30.91
C PRO A 701 24.09 18.64 29.92
N MET A 702 23.94 17.83 28.88
CA MET A 702 22.75 17.83 28.02
C MET A 702 21.78 16.81 28.61
N LEU A 703 20.56 17.24 28.92
CA LEU A 703 19.54 16.41 29.54
C LEU A 703 18.70 15.73 28.45
N ASN A 704 18.34 14.47 28.68
CA ASN A 704 17.38 13.78 27.82
C ASN A 704 16.03 14.50 27.91
N THR A 705 15.54 15.02 26.78
CA THR A 705 14.29 15.76 26.69
C THR A 705 13.18 14.96 26.04
N ASP A 706 13.51 14.06 25.11
CA ASP A 706 12.54 13.18 24.46
C ASP A 706 13.25 12.03 23.72
N GLY A 707 12.88 10.78 23.98
CA GLY A 707 13.47 9.60 23.36
C GLY A 707 15.00 9.57 23.44
N ASP A 708 15.66 9.66 22.27
CA ASP A 708 17.12 9.72 22.15
C ASP A 708 17.65 11.16 22.01
N THR A 709 16.83 12.18 22.24
CA THR A 709 17.20 13.60 22.10
C THR A 709 17.68 14.18 23.43
N TYR A 710 18.89 14.74 23.40
CA TYR A 710 19.53 15.40 24.54
C TYR A 710 19.75 16.87 24.23
N SER A 711 19.42 17.76 25.17
CA SER A 711 19.61 19.20 24.99
C SER A 711 20.03 19.95 26.25
N GLY A 712 20.59 21.14 26.07
CA GLY A 712 20.91 22.03 27.18
C GLY A 712 21.29 23.44 26.72
N ASP A 713 21.10 24.40 27.62
CA ASP A 713 21.36 25.82 27.35
C ASP A 713 22.78 26.21 27.73
N PHE A 714 23.46 27.03 26.91
CA PHE A 714 24.80 27.53 27.22
C PHE A 714 24.76 28.42 28.47
N PRO A 715 25.39 28.03 29.59
CA PRO A 715 25.25 28.70 30.89
C PRO A 715 26.23 29.87 31.05
N VAL A 716 26.35 30.72 30.03
CA VAL A 716 27.25 31.88 30.00
C VAL A 716 26.46 33.12 29.58
N SER A 717 26.97 34.31 29.84
CA SER A 717 26.44 35.54 29.24
C SER A 717 27.30 35.95 28.05
N VAL A 718 26.66 36.37 26.97
CA VAL A 718 27.33 36.81 25.73
C VAL A 718 26.87 38.22 25.35
N LYS A 719 27.57 38.83 24.39
CA LYS A 719 27.20 40.10 23.76
C LYS A 719 27.33 40.00 22.25
N ASN A 720 26.69 40.92 21.52
CA ASN A 720 26.87 41.06 20.08
C ASN A 720 28.37 41.12 19.71
N GLY A 721 28.79 40.28 18.77
CA GLY A 721 30.15 40.10 18.29
C GLY A 721 31.00 39.04 19.02
N ASP A 722 30.48 38.38 20.05
CA ASP A 722 31.17 37.21 20.64
C ASP A 722 31.07 35.99 19.71
N SER A 723 31.97 35.02 19.86
CA SER A 723 31.87 33.70 19.22
C SER A 723 31.89 32.59 20.26
N VAL A 724 31.04 31.58 20.09
CA VAL A 724 30.97 30.40 20.96
C VAL A 724 31.50 29.20 20.19
N PHE A 725 32.40 28.45 20.82
CA PHE A 725 32.99 27.23 20.29
C PHE A 725 32.53 26.06 21.15
N TYR A 726 32.10 24.96 20.55
CA TYR A 726 31.58 23.83 21.32
C TYR A 726 31.78 22.46 20.65
N LYS A 727 31.66 21.40 21.45
CA LYS A 727 31.58 19.99 21.02
C LYS A 727 30.71 19.19 21.98
N ILE A 728 30.16 18.09 21.52
CA ILE A 728 29.33 17.18 22.29
C ILE A 728 30.11 15.90 22.54
N LYS A 729 30.01 15.35 23.75
CA LYS A 729 30.58 14.05 24.13
C LYS A 729 29.48 13.19 24.75
N ALA A 730 29.37 11.95 24.31
CA ALA A 730 28.47 10.95 24.88
C ALA A 730 29.28 9.78 25.46
N ILE A 731 28.76 9.19 26.53
CA ILE A 731 29.31 8.02 27.21
C ILE A 731 28.15 7.04 27.43
N ASP A 732 28.34 5.76 27.11
CA ASP A 732 27.35 4.71 27.36
C ASP A 732 27.30 4.24 28.83
N ILE A 733 26.27 3.47 29.13
CA ILE A 733 26.02 2.87 30.45
C ILE A 733 26.84 1.60 30.71
N SER A 734 27.55 1.08 29.72
CA SER A 734 28.31 -0.16 29.87
C SER A 734 29.41 -0.05 30.92
N ASP A 735 29.85 -1.19 31.46
CA ASP A 735 31.02 -1.25 32.36
C ASP A 735 32.30 -0.71 31.71
N ASN A 736 32.38 -0.70 30.37
CA ASN A 736 33.50 -0.16 29.61
C ASN A 736 33.43 1.36 29.45
N HIS A 737 32.26 1.97 29.62
CA HIS A 737 31.99 3.39 29.38
C HIS A 737 32.51 3.85 28.02
N ASN A 738 32.08 3.20 26.93
CA ASN A 738 32.55 3.60 25.61
C ASN A 738 32.06 5.02 25.30
N GLU A 739 32.87 5.75 24.54
CA GLU A 739 32.70 7.19 24.36
C GLU A 739 32.80 7.62 22.90
N SER A 740 32.02 8.65 22.56
CA SER A 740 32.04 9.32 21.26
C SER A 740 32.04 10.83 21.43
N GLU A 741 32.62 11.53 20.45
CA GLU A 741 32.59 12.99 20.37
C GLU A 741 32.05 13.44 19.01
N ASN A 742 31.26 14.52 19.01
CA ASN A 742 30.75 15.19 17.82
C ASN A 742 31.10 16.70 17.89
N PRO A 743 31.87 17.24 16.94
CA PRO A 743 32.48 16.53 15.82
C PRO A 743 33.63 15.62 16.29
N THR A 744 33.95 14.56 15.52
CA THR A 744 35.02 13.59 15.86
C THR A 744 36.42 14.23 15.96
N GLY A 745 36.57 15.46 15.46
CA GLY A 745 37.75 16.29 15.69
C GLY A 745 37.43 17.78 15.51
N GLY A 746 38.06 18.62 16.32
CA GLY A 746 37.84 20.07 16.31
C GLY A 746 36.65 20.48 17.19
N TYR A 747 35.88 21.45 16.71
CA TYR A 747 34.73 22.05 17.39
C TYR A 747 33.80 22.70 16.36
N TYR A 748 32.54 22.87 16.72
CA TYR A 748 31.64 23.80 16.06
C TYR A 748 31.87 25.22 16.58
N ALA A 749 31.47 26.20 15.78
CA ALA A 749 31.53 27.59 16.16
C ALA A 749 30.37 28.38 15.58
N PHE A 750 29.82 29.30 16.36
CA PHE A 750 28.83 30.28 15.91
C PHE A 750 29.13 31.66 16.50
N ALA A 751 28.69 32.72 15.82
CA ALA A 751 28.76 34.08 16.31
C ALA A 751 27.47 34.49 17.04
N VAL A 752 27.60 35.43 17.96
CA VAL A 752 26.48 36.07 18.65
C VAL A 752 26.19 37.39 17.96
N ILE A 753 25.00 37.53 17.39
CA ILE A 753 24.59 38.67 16.55
C ILE A 753 23.38 39.41 17.14
N GLN A 754 23.14 40.65 16.70
CA GLN A 754 21.92 41.40 17.03
C GLN A 754 20.86 41.18 15.96
N SER A 755 19.57 41.11 16.33
CA SER A 755 18.48 40.97 15.36
C SER A 755 18.41 42.16 14.40
N LYS A 756 18.18 41.88 13.11
CA LYS A 756 17.93 42.90 12.06
C LYS A 756 16.47 43.39 12.04
N GLY A 757 15.57 42.73 12.76
CA GLY A 757 14.14 43.02 12.81
C GLY A 757 13.33 41.77 13.15
N LYS A 758 12.09 41.96 13.60
CA LYS A 758 11.17 40.90 14.00
C LYS A 758 10.06 40.71 12.98
N ILE A 759 9.93 39.51 12.43
CA ILE A 759 9.06 39.20 11.29
C ILE A 759 8.03 38.14 11.70
N LEU A 760 6.75 38.41 11.44
CA LEU A 760 5.68 37.43 11.58
C LEU A 760 5.42 36.76 10.24
N ILE A 761 5.48 35.44 10.18
CA ILE A 761 5.09 34.65 9.02
C ILE A 761 3.77 33.96 9.35
N VAL A 762 2.73 34.24 8.57
CA VAL A 762 1.45 33.55 8.69
C VAL A 762 1.40 32.48 7.61
N ASN A 763 1.44 31.22 8.04
CA ASN A 763 1.29 30.05 7.19
C ASN A 763 -0.21 29.79 6.96
N ASP A 764 -0.69 30.15 5.77
CA ASP A 764 -2.03 29.82 5.28
C ASP A 764 -2.08 28.49 4.52
N ASP A 765 -1.01 27.71 4.54
CA ASP A 765 -0.89 26.43 3.82
C ASP A 765 -0.55 25.22 4.72
N PRO A 766 -1.09 25.08 5.96
CA PRO A 766 -0.64 24.03 6.89
C PRO A 766 -1.23 22.64 6.63
N SER A 767 -2.15 22.50 5.66
CA SER A 767 -2.89 21.26 5.41
C SER A 767 -3.40 21.22 3.98
N ASN A 768 -3.88 20.06 3.53
CA ASN A 768 -4.53 19.96 2.23
C ASN A 768 -5.75 20.88 2.18
N LYS A 769 -5.73 21.86 1.27
CA LYS A 769 -6.84 22.76 0.99
C LYS A 769 -7.11 22.66 -0.51
N THR A 770 -7.87 21.65 -0.90
CA THR A 770 -8.31 21.47 -2.28
C THR A 770 -9.53 22.34 -2.57
N SER A 771 -9.56 23.01 -3.72
CA SER A 771 -10.79 23.64 -4.19
C SER A 771 -11.78 22.58 -4.70
N ASN A 772 -13.05 22.65 -4.29
CA ASN A 772 -14.13 21.79 -4.81
C ASN A 772 -14.58 22.23 -6.24
N ASN A 773 -13.69 22.79 -7.06
CA ASN A 773 -14.06 23.26 -8.40
C ASN A 773 -13.88 22.17 -9.46
N ASP A 774 -15.01 21.84 -10.07
CA ASP A 774 -15.27 20.87 -11.13
C ASP A 774 -14.38 21.09 -12.39
N ASP A 775 -13.81 22.29 -12.54
CA ASP A 775 -13.09 22.74 -13.74
C ASP A 775 -11.57 22.48 -13.70
N LYS A 776 -10.98 22.13 -12.55
CA LYS A 776 -9.51 21.99 -12.40
C LYS A 776 -9.01 20.55 -12.20
N GLY A 777 -9.89 19.56 -12.04
CA GLY A 777 -9.50 18.16 -11.77
C GLY A 777 -8.82 18.03 -10.41
N GLY A 778 -9.38 17.23 -9.49
CA GLY A 778 -8.88 17.15 -8.11
C GLY A 778 -7.38 16.84 -8.06
N TYR A 779 -6.57 17.83 -7.69
CA TYR A 779 -5.14 17.67 -7.45
C TYR A 779 -4.92 17.53 -5.94
N VAL A 780 -4.49 16.35 -5.49
CA VAL A 780 -4.11 16.11 -4.10
C VAL A 780 -2.61 16.37 -3.97
N ARG A 781 -2.25 17.37 -3.18
CA ARG A 781 -0.86 17.75 -2.97
C ARG A 781 -0.18 16.77 -1.99
N SER A 782 1.10 16.45 -2.23
CA SER A 782 1.91 15.73 -1.23
C SER A 782 1.96 16.49 0.10
N LYS A 783 1.89 15.76 1.23
CA LYS A 783 2.04 16.29 2.59
C LYS A 783 3.36 17.07 2.75
N ASP A 784 4.41 16.67 2.04
CA ASP A 784 5.74 17.32 2.08
C ASP A 784 5.75 18.76 1.58
N ALA A 785 4.74 19.16 0.81
CA ALA A 785 4.62 20.53 0.36
C ALA A 785 3.92 21.44 1.38
N TYR A 786 3.20 20.91 2.39
CA TYR A 786 2.45 21.72 3.38
C TYR A 786 3.37 22.66 4.16
N GLY A 787 3.02 23.95 4.16
CA GLY A 787 3.78 25.01 4.82
C GLY A 787 5.18 25.27 4.25
N LYS A 788 5.59 24.60 3.16
CA LYS A 788 6.99 24.58 2.72
C LYS A 788 7.53 25.96 2.36
N SER A 789 6.75 26.81 1.71
CA SER A 789 7.14 28.21 1.44
C SER A 789 7.33 29.02 2.72
N ALA A 790 6.42 28.90 3.69
CA ALA A 790 6.53 29.58 4.98
C ALA A 790 7.78 29.12 5.74
N SER A 791 8.03 27.80 5.81
CA SER A 791 9.21 27.21 6.46
C SER A 791 10.52 27.59 5.76
N THR A 792 10.52 27.66 4.42
CA THR A 792 11.70 28.07 3.65
C THR A 792 12.01 29.55 3.87
N MET A 793 11.00 30.42 3.84
CA MET A 793 11.17 31.84 4.16
C MET A 793 11.62 32.04 5.62
N GLU A 794 11.07 31.28 6.57
CA GLU A 794 11.51 31.29 7.96
C GLU A 794 13.00 30.97 8.10
N SER A 795 13.44 29.83 7.55
CA SER A 795 14.84 29.41 7.59
C SER A 795 15.76 30.45 6.96
N TYR A 796 15.41 30.97 5.77
CA TYR A 796 16.22 32.00 5.12
C TYR A 796 16.32 33.29 5.93
N LEU A 797 15.23 33.74 6.55
CA LEU A 797 15.23 34.96 7.36
C LEU A 797 16.03 34.80 8.66
N GLN A 798 15.94 33.63 9.30
CA GLN A 798 16.75 33.29 10.47
C GLN A 798 18.24 33.30 10.12
N ASP A 799 18.64 32.64 9.01
CA ASP A 799 20.02 32.66 8.51
C ASP A 799 20.52 34.08 8.22
N LEU A 800 19.62 34.96 7.80
CA LEU A 800 19.93 36.36 7.48
C LEU A 800 20.00 37.25 8.73
N GLY A 801 19.70 36.72 9.92
CA GLY A 801 19.76 37.41 11.20
C GLY A 801 18.48 38.15 11.60
N TYR A 802 17.32 37.75 11.07
CA TYR A 802 16.02 38.23 11.53
C TYR A 802 15.43 37.29 12.59
N GLU A 803 14.68 37.86 13.54
CA GLU A 803 13.84 37.06 14.43
C GLU A 803 12.53 36.75 13.72
N THR A 804 12.16 35.47 13.63
CA THR A 804 10.91 35.05 12.99
C THR A 804 9.98 34.39 14.00
N VAL A 805 8.68 34.58 13.79
CA VAL A 805 7.64 33.77 14.42
C VAL A 805 6.70 33.30 13.32
N THR A 806 6.56 31.98 13.17
CA THR A 806 5.62 31.39 12.21
C THR A 806 4.37 30.90 12.94
N VAL A 807 3.19 31.30 12.44
CA VAL A 807 1.89 30.93 13.02
C VAL A 807 0.93 30.44 11.95
N THR A 808 -0.03 29.58 12.30
CA THR A 808 -1.16 29.27 11.43
C THR A 808 -2.11 30.47 11.34
N VAL A 809 -2.99 30.50 10.32
CA VAL A 809 -4.03 31.54 10.21
C VAL A 809 -4.90 31.63 11.47
N SER A 810 -5.24 30.51 12.10
CA SER A 810 -6.03 30.50 13.34
C SER A 810 -5.32 31.23 14.48
N ALA A 811 -4.03 30.95 14.68
CA ALA A 811 -3.22 31.64 15.69
C ALA A 811 -2.91 33.11 15.31
N ALA A 812 -2.82 33.41 14.02
CA ALA A 812 -2.63 34.77 13.53
C ALA A 812 -3.79 35.68 13.91
N LEU A 813 -5.03 35.18 14.05
CA LEU A 813 -6.18 35.98 14.46
C LEU A 813 -6.04 36.56 15.88
N ASP A 814 -5.37 35.83 16.77
CA ASP A 814 -5.10 36.26 18.16
C ASP A 814 -3.75 36.98 18.33
N THR A 815 -2.87 36.91 17.33
CA THR A 815 -1.54 37.54 17.37
C THR A 815 -1.64 39.06 17.15
N ASP A 816 -1.02 39.88 17.99
CA ASP A 816 -0.90 41.32 17.75
C ASP A 816 0.23 41.60 16.75
N PHE A 817 -0.13 42.07 15.55
CA PHE A 817 0.83 42.34 14.47
C PHE A 817 1.74 43.53 14.80
N ALA A 818 1.34 44.43 15.71
CA ALA A 818 2.13 45.60 16.09
C ALA A 818 3.43 45.25 16.84
N HIS A 819 3.63 43.99 17.24
CA HIS A 819 4.89 43.50 17.82
C HIS A 819 5.94 43.12 16.77
N TYR A 820 5.63 43.24 15.48
CA TYR A 820 6.49 42.81 14.38
C TYR A 820 6.73 43.98 13.43
N ASP A 821 7.96 44.06 12.91
CA ASP A 821 8.39 45.08 11.96
C ASP A 821 7.84 44.79 10.54
N LEU A 822 7.59 43.52 10.23
CA LEU A 822 7.05 43.02 8.96
C LEU A 822 6.13 41.83 9.18
N VAL A 823 5.05 41.76 8.41
CA VAL A 823 4.18 40.58 8.30
C VAL A 823 4.34 39.95 6.91
N ILE A 824 4.44 38.63 6.84
CA ILE A 824 4.42 37.84 5.60
C ILE A 824 3.17 36.95 5.63
N SER A 825 2.28 37.14 4.67
CA SER A 825 1.14 36.25 4.41
C SER A 825 1.56 35.23 3.36
N SER A 826 1.97 34.03 3.80
CA SER A 826 2.45 32.97 2.91
C SER A 826 1.34 31.95 2.66
N SER A 827 0.96 31.82 1.39
CA SER A 827 -0.03 30.84 0.95
C SER A 827 0.61 29.72 0.13
N GLY A 828 1.87 29.85 -0.29
CA GLY A 828 2.59 28.82 -1.04
C GLY A 828 1.79 28.29 -2.23
N ALA A 829 1.67 26.96 -2.30
CA ALA A 829 0.91 26.24 -3.33
C ALA A 829 -0.57 26.00 -2.95
N ASN A 830 -1.08 26.66 -1.90
CA ASN A 830 -2.47 26.52 -1.46
C ASN A 830 -3.44 26.91 -2.59
N GLN A 831 -4.36 26.00 -2.96
CA GLN A 831 -5.39 26.21 -3.99
C GLN A 831 -6.70 26.79 -3.45
N SER A 832 -6.76 27.08 -2.16
CA SER A 832 -7.81 27.89 -1.53
C SER A 832 -7.17 28.89 -0.56
N PRO A 833 -6.33 29.80 -1.07
CA PRO A 833 -5.57 30.74 -0.27
C PRO A 833 -6.48 31.82 0.34
N VAL A 834 -6.05 32.32 1.49
CA VAL A 834 -6.70 33.36 2.29
C VAL A 834 -8.19 33.13 2.48
N ALA A 835 -8.66 31.87 2.51
CA ALA A 835 -10.08 31.52 2.52
C ALA A 835 -10.86 32.05 3.74
N ASN A 836 -10.18 32.25 4.87
CA ASN A 836 -10.76 32.80 6.10
C ASN A 836 -11.04 34.31 5.97
N SER A 837 -12.31 34.71 6.12
CA SER A 837 -12.71 36.12 5.97
C SER A 837 -12.16 37.05 7.05
N ASP A 838 -12.07 36.58 8.29
CA ASP A 838 -11.57 37.39 9.40
C ASP A 838 -10.08 37.65 9.24
N TYR A 839 -9.35 36.68 8.69
CA TYR A 839 -7.93 36.84 8.36
C TYR A 839 -7.73 37.89 7.25
N ARG A 840 -8.52 37.84 6.17
CA ARG A 840 -8.50 38.88 5.13
C ARG A 840 -8.79 40.27 5.70
N THR A 841 -9.82 40.39 6.54
CA THR A 841 -10.13 41.66 7.23
C THR A 841 -8.99 42.13 8.14
N LYS A 842 -8.28 41.20 8.80
CA LYS A 842 -7.11 41.54 9.62
C LYS A 842 -5.96 42.10 8.77
N LEU A 843 -5.67 41.51 7.62
CA LEU A 843 -4.70 42.05 6.66
C LEU A 843 -5.11 43.42 6.11
N GLU A 844 -6.39 43.59 5.75
CA GLU A 844 -6.93 44.89 5.32
C GLU A 844 -6.77 45.98 6.38
N ASN A 845 -7.03 45.64 7.65
CA ASN A 845 -6.84 46.57 8.78
C ASN A 845 -5.35 46.89 9.00
N TRP A 846 -4.46 45.90 8.85
CA TRP A 846 -3.02 46.09 8.99
C TRP A 846 -2.50 47.12 7.96
N VAL A 847 -2.81 46.93 6.68
CA VAL A 847 -2.35 47.83 5.61
C VAL A 847 -3.10 49.17 5.54
N SER A 848 -4.14 49.36 6.37
CA SER A 848 -4.81 50.67 6.47
C SER A 848 -3.92 51.76 7.09
N ASP A 849 -2.86 51.37 7.81
CA ASP A 849 -1.78 52.25 8.25
C ASP A 849 -0.62 52.16 7.24
N SER A 850 -0.29 53.30 6.62
CA SER A 850 0.75 53.40 5.59
C SER A 850 2.17 53.10 6.09
N THR A 851 2.36 53.01 7.41
CA THR A 851 3.67 52.71 8.01
C THR A 851 3.94 51.22 8.16
N HIS A 852 2.89 50.39 8.18
CA HIS A 852 3.00 48.94 8.31
C HIS A 852 3.53 48.29 7.03
N LYS A 853 4.24 47.17 7.18
CA LYS A 853 4.87 46.46 6.07
C LYS A 853 4.23 45.09 5.87
N LEU A 854 4.05 44.69 4.61
CA LEU A 854 3.45 43.42 4.24
C LEU A 854 4.14 42.79 3.03
N ILE A 855 4.41 41.49 3.11
CA ILE A 855 4.60 40.63 1.95
C ILE A 855 3.37 39.74 1.81
N VAL A 856 2.84 39.64 0.59
CA VAL A 856 1.87 38.60 0.23
C VAL A 856 2.53 37.63 -0.74
N GLU A 857 2.32 36.34 -0.53
CA GLU A 857 2.96 35.29 -1.32
C GLU A 857 1.97 34.15 -1.58
N GLY A 858 1.98 33.61 -2.80
CA GLY A 858 1.22 32.44 -3.21
C GLY A 858 0.68 32.56 -4.64
N GLY A 859 0.69 31.46 -5.39
CA GLY A 859 0.29 31.45 -6.80
C GLY A 859 -1.19 31.73 -7.03
N GLU A 860 -2.09 31.18 -6.21
CA GLU A 860 -3.55 31.27 -6.43
C GLU A 860 -4.23 32.44 -5.70
N VAL A 861 -3.47 33.24 -4.94
CA VAL A 861 -4.03 34.32 -4.11
C VAL A 861 -4.83 35.33 -4.96
N GLY A 862 -4.33 35.62 -6.16
CA GLY A 862 -4.99 36.57 -7.06
C GLY A 862 -6.15 35.96 -7.84
N TYR A 863 -6.10 34.67 -8.23
CA TYR A 863 -7.25 33.97 -8.81
C TYR A 863 -8.43 33.98 -7.84
N ASP A 864 -8.23 33.52 -6.60
CA ASP A 864 -9.30 33.45 -5.60
C ASP A 864 -9.87 34.84 -5.28
N ALA A 865 -9.00 35.86 -5.18
CA ALA A 865 -9.41 37.22 -4.90
C ALA A 865 -10.19 37.88 -6.06
N LEU A 866 -9.88 37.57 -7.33
CA LEU A 866 -10.48 38.21 -8.51
C LEU A 866 -11.58 37.40 -9.21
N LYS A 867 -11.59 36.07 -9.06
CA LYS A 867 -12.46 35.15 -9.81
C LYS A 867 -13.41 34.39 -8.89
N SER A 868 -12.93 33.37 -8.22
CA SER A 868 -13.75 32.47 -7.41
C SER A 868 -12.90 31.96 -6.27
N PRO A 869 -13.27 32.19 -5.00
CA PRO A 869 -14.60 32.66 -4.57
C PRO A 869 -14.89 34.17 -4.77
N GLY A 870 -13.86 35.00 -4.97
CA GLY A 870 -13.97 36.43 -5.24
C GLY A 870 -13.97 37.32 -3.98
N TYR A 871 -12.90 38.08 -3.77
CA TYR A 871 -12.65 38.95 -2.61
C TYR A 871 -12.29 40.39 -3.04
N PRO A 872 -13.23 41.17 -3.59
CA PRO A 872 -12.92 42.44 -4.27
C PRO A 872 -12.31 43.52 -3.36
N SER A 873 -12.67 43.57 -2.07
CA SER A 873 -12.04 44.51 -1.13
C SER A 873 -10.57 44.14 -0.88
N PHE A 874 -10.29 42.85 -0.70
CA PHE A 874 -8.96 42.33 -0.45
C PHE A 874 -8.06 42.51 -1.68
N ALA A 875 -8.58 42.20 -2.87
CA ALA A 875 -7.89 42.43 -4.15
C ALA A 875 -7.49 43.90 -4.35
N ASN A 876 -8.35 44.84 -3.94
CA ASN A 876 -8.11 46.27 -4.14
C ASN A 876 -7.25 46.89 -3.02
N ASN A 877 -7.47 46.50 -1.76
CA ASN A 877 -6.89 47.17 -0.59
C ASN A 877 -5.57 46.54 -0.13
N VAL A 878 -5.35 45.25 -0.42
CA VAL A 878 -4.15 44.51 0.02
C VAL A 878 -3.28 44.15 -1.18
N LEU A 879 -3.86 43.52 -2.22
CA LEU A 879 -3.09 43.04 -3.38
C LEU A 879 -2.81 44.13 -4.42
N HIS A 880 -3.68 45.14 -4.51
CA HIS A 880 -3.67 46.19 -5.54
C HIS A 880 -3.64 45.66 -6.97
N VAL A 881 -4.49 44.66 -7.27
CA VAL A 881 -4.61 44.04 -8.59
C VAL A 881 -6.03 44.07 -9.15
N GLU A 882 -6.13 44.09 -10.47
CA GLU A 882 -7.34 43.87 -11.25
C GLU A 882 -7.07 42.83 -12.35
N ASN A 883 -8.13 42.24 -12.91
CA ASN A 883 -8.05 41.37 -14.09
C ASN A 883 -7.01 40.22 -13.99
N TRP A 884 -7.46 39.05 -13.54
CA TRP A 884 -6.67 37.82 -13.68
C TRP A 884 -6.46 37.46 -15.17
N ARG A 885 -5.23 37.13 -15.56
CA ARG A 885 -4.83 36.88 -16.96
C ARG A 885 -4.66 35.41 -17.28
N GLY A 886 -4.03 34.66 -16.39
CA GLY A 886 -3.68 33.27 -16.65
C GLY A 886 -2.82 32.70 -15.55
N ASP A 887 -2.87 31.38 -15.46
CA ASP A 887 -1.98 30.52 -14.70
C ASP A 887 -0.74 30.17 -15.57
N ASN A 888 0.30 29.59 -14.96
CA ASN A 888 1.53 29.17 -15.65
C ASN A 888 2.05 30.25 -16.64
N ALA A 889 2.18 31.46 -16.13
CA ALA A 889 2.50 32.64 -16.93
C ALA A 889 3.99 32.71 -17.33
N GLY A 890 4.79 31.71 -16.93
CA GLY A 890 6.20 31.52 -17.27
C GLY A 890 7.15 32.35 -16.42
N ALA A 891 8.45 32.31 -16.74
CA ALA A 891 9.49 32.99 -15.96
C ALA A 891 9.21 34.49 -15.74
N LEU A 892 9.70 35.01 -14.62
CA LEU A 892 9.59 36.41 -14.23
C LEU A 892 10.71 37.21 -14.89
N ASN A 893 10.37 38.27 -15.62
CA ASN A 893 11.30 39.12 -16.34
C ASN A 893 11.31 40.54 -15.77
N LEU A 894 12.50 41.03 -15.44
CA LEU A 894 12.69 42.38 -14.93
C LEU A 894 12.27 43.41 -15.98
N ILE A 895 11.41 44.35 -15.60
CA ILE A 895 11.06 45.48 -16.47
C ILE A 895 12.26 46.44 -16.51
N SER A 896 12.77 46.72 -17.72
CA SER A 896 14.04 47.43 -17.94
C SER A 896 14.14 48.82 -17.29
N SER A 897 13.01 49.50 -17.02
CA SER A 897 13.02 50.77 -16.29
C SER A 897 13.40 50.66 -14.82
N TYR A 898 13.45 49.45 -14.27
CA TYR A 898 13.68 49.17 -12.86
C TYR A 898 14.98 48.41 -12.57
N GLU A 899 15.93 48.37 -13.51
CA GLU A 899 17.25 47.73 -13.32
C GLU A 899 18.04 48.26 -12.12
N ASN A 900 17.80 49.50 -11.71
CA ASN A 900 18.43 50.12 -10.53
C ASN A 900 17.51 50.20 -9.31
N HIS A 901 16.40 49.46 -9.31
CA HIS A 901 15.48 49.45 -8.18
C HIS A 901 16.17 48.87 -6.92
N PRO A 902 15.95 49.41 -5.71
CA PRO A 902 16.60 48.90 -4.51
C PRO A 902 16.37 47.40 -4.28
N LEU A 903 15.13 46.91 -4.44
CA LEU A 903 14.80 45.47 -4.38
C LEU A 903 15.59 44.63 -5.40
N VAL A 904 16.04 45.20 -6.51
CA VAL A 904 16.83 44.47 -7.52
C VAL A 904 18.32 44.46 -7.21
N THR A 905 18.81 45.41 -6.42
CA THR A 905 20.25 45.72 -6.34
C THR A 905 20.84 45.71 -4.94
N THR A 906 20.02 45.66 -3.89
CA THR A 906 20.48 45.79 -2.50
C THR A 906 19.78 44.78 -1.57
N PRO A 907 20.52 43.99 -0.79
CA PRO A 907 21.99 43.87 -0.78
C PRO A 907 22.57 43.11 -1.99
N ASN A 908 21.76 42.30 -2.69
CA ASN A 908 22.20 41.43 -3.77
C ASN A 908 21.76 41.96 -5.15
N VAL A 909 22.45 41.56 -6.22
CA VAL A 909 22.07 41.89 -7.60
C VAL A 909 21.25 40.75 -8.18
N LEU A 910 19.93 40.92 -8.26
CA LEU A 910 19.02 39.91 -8.79
C LEU A 910 19.16 39.75 -10.32
N PRO A 911 18.93 38.54 -10.86
CA PRO A 911 19.02 38.30 -12.30
C PRO A 911 17.86 38.96 -13.06
N SER A 912 18.10 39.32 -14.32
CA SER A 912 17.06 39.92 -15.18
C SER A 912 15.88 38.99 -15.49
N ALA A 913 16.05 37.68 -15.26
CA ALA A 913 14.99 36.69 -15.35
C ALA A 913 15.09 35.70 -14.18
N ILE A 914 13.97 35.41 -13.54
CA ILE A 914 13.84 34.43 -12.44
C ILE A 914 12.92 33.31 -12.92
N SER A 915 13.38 32.06 -12.84
CA SER A 915 12.64 30.89 -13.34
C SER A 915 11.73 30.30 -12.26
N ILE A 916 10.57 29.81 -12.68
CA ILE A 916 9.61 29.09 -11.84
C ILE A 916 9.48 27.67 -12.37
N SER A 917 9.62 26.69 -11.47
CA SER A 917 9.39 25.27 -11.72
C SER A 917 7.91 24.98 -11.49
N TYR A 918 7.10 25.21 -12.53
CA TYR A 918 5.65 25.04 -12.44
C TYR A 918 5.27 23.55 -12.34
N GLY A 919 4.63 23.14 -11.25
CA GLY A 919 4.11 21.79 -11.04
C GLY A 919 2.59 21.73 -10.93
N SER A 920 1.94 22.79 -10.44
CA SER A 920 0.48 22.85 -10.25
C SER A 920 -0.06 24.28 -10.29
N TYR A 921 -1.38 24.41 -10.34
CA TYR A 921 -2.07 25.70 -10.35
C TYR A 921 -1.70 26.61 -9.15
N GLY A 922 -1.36 26.01 -8.01
CA GLY A 922 -0.87 26.72 -6.82
C GLY A 922 0.43 27.48 -7.02
N ASP A 923 1.18 27.24 -8.09
CA ASP A 923 2.54 27.74 -8.23
C ASP A 923 2.64 29.14 -8.83
N GLN A 924 1.71 29.57 -9.68
CA GLN A 924 1.84 30.87 -10.36
C GLN A 924 0.57 31.40 -11.00
N ASP A 925 0.27 32.67 -10.74
CA ASP A 925 -0.69 33.45 -11.52
C ASP A 925 -0.08 34.72 -12.15
N ALA A 926 -0.81 35.30 -13.09
CA ALA A 926 -0.60 36.67 -13.58
C ALA A 926 -1.86 37.54 -13.42
N GLN A 927 -1.72 38.72 -12.82
CA GLN A 927 -2.79 39.73 -12.69
C GLN A 927 -2.29 41.13 -13.11
N ASP A 928 -3.20 42.03 -13.48
CA ASP A 928 -2.82 43.41 -13.80
C ASP A 928 -2.76 44.30 -12.55
N PRO A 929 -1.83 45.27 -12.47
CA PRO A 929 -1.72 46.18 -11.32
C PRO A 929 -2.81 47.26 -11.34
N ILE A 930 -3.25 47.70 -10.14
CA ILE A 930 -4.04 48.92 -9.94
C ILE A 930 -3.09 50.04 -9.49
N ALA A 931 -3.03 51.15 -10.25
CA ALA A 931 -2.23 52.30 -9.89
C ALA A 931 -2.61 52.87 -8.49
N PRO A 932 -1.65 53.30 -7.65
CA PRO A 932 -0.23 53.51 -7.95
C PRO A 932 0.67 52.27 -7.88
N ALA A 933 0.14 51.06 -7.66
CA ALA A 933 0.97 49.86 -7.71
C ALA A 933 1.59 49.67 -9.10
N TYR A 934 2.78 49.09 -9.13
CA TYR A 934 3.51 48.82 -10.37
C TYR A 934 4.20 47.46 -10.33
N VAL A 935 4.38 46.89 -11.52
CA VAL A 935 5.05 45.61 -11.70
C VAL A 935 6.56 45.84 -11.78
N LEU A 936 7.32 45.12 -10.94
CA LEU A 936 8.78 45.12 -10.98
C LEU A 936 9.29 44.02 -11.91
N TYR A 937 8.79 42.80 -11.71
CA TYR A 937 9.00 41.66 -12.60
C TYR A 937 7.66 41.23 -13.22
N GLY A 938 7.58 41.29 -14.54
CA GLY A 938 6.43 40.83 -15.31
C GLY A 938 6.57 39.38 -15.74
N THR A 939 5.47 38.71 -16.05
CA THR A 939 5.52 37.30 -16.49
C THR A 939 5.84 37.17 -17.98
N THR A 940 6.37 36.02 -18.41
CA THR A 940 6.76 35.79 -19.82
C THR A 940 5.57 35.88 -20.76
N ASN A 941 4.43 35.29 -20.39
CA ASN A 941 3.23 35.25 -21.21
C ASN A 941 2.46 36.59 -21.18
N TYR A 942 2.61 37.35 -20.09
CA TYR A 942 1.95 38.64 -19.89
C TYR A 942 2.92 39.67 -19.29
N ALA A 943 3.76 40.27 -20.13
CA ALA A 943 4.87 41.13 -19.70
C ALA A 943 4.48 42.35 -18.84
N SER A 944 3.24 42.84 -18.94
CA SER A 944 2.72 43.95 -18.13
C SER A 944 1.96 43.50 -16.88
N SER A 945 1.73 42.21 -16.73
CA SER A 945 1.02 41.60 -15.61
C SER A 945 2.04 41.04 -14.62
N MET A 946 1.65 41.06 -13.36
CA MET A 946 2.57 40.92 -12.26
C MET A 946 3.09 39.49 -12.08
N GLY A 947 4.39 39.36 -11.84
CA GLY A 947 4.98 38.27 -11.08
C GLY A 947 5.48 38.76 -9.72
N ILE A 948 6.11 39.95 -9.69
CA ILE A 948 6.39 40.73 -8.48
C ILE A 948 5.80 42.12 -8.64
N LEU A 949 4.88 42.49 -7.74
CA LEU A 949 4.21 43.78 -7.69
C LEU A 949 4.61 44.56 -6.43
N ILE A 950 4.76 45.87 -6.58
CA ILE A 950 5.09 46.79 -5.49
C ILE A 950 3.98 47.81 -5.34
N TYR A 951 3.56 48.04 -4.10
CA TYR A 951 2.67 49.12 -3.74
C TYR A 951 3.25 49.95 -2.59
N ASP A 952 3.20 51.27 -2.76
CA ASP A 952 3.36 52.23 -1.68
C ASP A 952 2.30 53.33 -1.87
N PRO A 953 1.61 53.76 -0.81
CA PRO A 953 0.68 54.89 -0.88
C PRO A 953 1.42 56.23 -1.11
N ASP A 954 2.72 56.30 -0.81
CA ASP A 954 3.57 57.48 -1.00
C ASP A 954 4.43 57.36 -2.28
N ALA A 955 4.95 58.49 -2.77
CA ALA A 955 5.79 58.52 -3.98
C ALA A 955 7.29 58.23 -3.71
N ASP A 956 7.63 57.75 -2.51
CA ASP A 956 9.01 57.44 -2.11
C ASP A 956 9.41 56.06 -2.62
N SER A 957 10.48 56.00 -3.41
CA SER A 957 10.99 54.76 -3.99
C SER A 957 12.05 54.07 -3.12
N THR A 958 12.37 54.60 -1.93
CA THR A 958 13.42 54.03 -1.05
C THR A 958 12.93 52.89 -0.17
N SER A 959 11.61 52.76 -0.01
CA SER A 959 10.91 51.66 0.67
C SER A 959 9.52 51.48 0.02
N ALA A 960 8.79 50.42 0.39
CA ALA A 960 7.41 50.18 -0.02
C ALA A 960 6.52 49.86 1.20
N GLN A 961 5.19 49.83 1.03
CA GLN A 961 4.28 49.28 2.03
C GLN A 961 4.07 47.77 1.82
N THR A 962 3.78 47.38 0.58
CA THR A 962 3.43 46.00 0.23
C THR A 962 4.24 45.51 -0.97
N VAL A 963 4.77 44.30 -0.87
CA VAL A 963 5.30 43.53 -2.01
C VAL A 963 4.45 42.27 -2.17
N TYR A 964 4.00 42.00 -3.39
CA TYR A 964 3.19 40.83 -3.71
C TYR A 964 3.92 39.92 -4.70
N TYR A 965 4.15 38.68 -4.29
CA TYR A 965 4.63 37.57 -5.11
C TYR A 965 3.43 36.74 -5.58
N GLY A 966 3.14 36.79 -6.89
CA GLY A 966 2.03 36.06 -7.51
C GLY A 966 2.42 34.63 -7.86
N PHE A 967 3.27 34.03 -7.04
CA PHE A 967 3.83 32.70 -7.23
C PHE A 967 4.13 32.07 -5.87
N ASN A 968 4.16 30.75 -5.86
CA ASN A 968 4.66 29.95 -4.76
C ASN A 968 6.18 30.14 -4.64
N PHE A 969 6.65 30.67 -3.51
CA PHE A 969 8.06 30.99 -3.29
C PHE A 969 8.98 29.76 -3.40
N ASP A 970 8.52 28.60 -2.92
CA ASP A 970 9.24 27.33 -3.05
C ASP A 970 9.33 26.83 -4.51
N ALA A 971 8.45 27.30 -5.40
CA ALA A 971 8.50 26.96 -6.83
C ALA A 971 9.58 27.73 -7.61
N LEU A 972 10.33 28.64 -6.98
CA LEU A 972 11.49 29.26 -7.63
C LEU A 972 12.56 28.21 -7.92
N SER A 973 12.97 28.10 -9.19
CA SER A 973 13.87 27.03 -9.64
C SER A 973 15.29 27.13 -9.08
N ASP A 974 15.70 28.31 -8.62
CA ASP A 974 17.00 28.57 -8.02
C ASP A 974 16.82 29.14 -6.61
N GLN A 975 17.11 28.31 -5.61
CA GLN A 975 16.94 28.63 -4.20
C GLN A 975 17.95 29.66 -3.68
N THR A 976 19.09 29.83 -4.37
CA THR A 976 20.02 30.94 -4.07
C THR A 976 19.37 32.27 -4.43
N VAL A 977 18.80 32.34 -5.64
CA VAL A 977 18.07 33.53 -6.11
C VAL A 977 16.83 33.79 -5.24
N ALA A 978 16.14 32.75 -4.78
CA ALA A 978 15.01 32.89 -3.85
C ALA A 978 15.43 33.56 -2.54
N LYS A 979 16.53 33.10 -1.91
CA LYS A 979 17.08 33.69 -0.69
C LYS A 979 17.53 35.15 -0.90
N GLU A 980 18.23 35.43 -1.99
CA GLU A 980 18.65 36.80 -2.35
C GLU A 980 17.45 37.73 -2.60
N LEU A 981 16.40 37.24 -3.28
CA LEU A 981 15.16 37.98 -3.51
C LEU A 981 14.46 38.31 -2.19
N LEU A 982 14.33 37.33 -1.29
CA LEU A 982 13.72 37.54 0.01
C LEU A 982 14.51 38.55 0.86
N GLU A 983 15.85 38.42 0.90
CA GLU A 983 16.72 39.36 1.61
C GLU A 983 16.56 40.79 1.08
N ASN A 984 16.59 40.96 -0.25
CA ASN A 984 16.42 42.25 -0.89
C ASN A 984 15.05 42.86 -0.59
N THR A 985 13.99 42.05 -0.65
CA THR A 985 12.61 42.51 -0.39
C THR A 985 12.45 42.95 1.06
N VAL A 986 12.91 42.16 2.03
CA VAL A 986 12.83 42.52 3.45
C VAL A 986 13.70 43.73 3.75
N THR A 987 14.92 43.81 3.21
CA THR A 987 15.81 44.97 3.35
C THR A 987 15.16 46.23 2.78
N TYR A 988 14.50 46.12 1.62
CA TYR A 988 13.80 47.24 0.99
C TYR A 988 12.57 47.70 1.80
N LEU A 989 11.76 46.76 2.31
CA LEU A 989 10.59 47.08 3.13
C LEU A 989 10.99 47.71 4.47
N LEU A 990 12.05 47.22 5.10
CA LEU A 990 12.56 47.69 6.40
C LEU A 990 13.57 48.84 6.28
N ALA A 991 13.88 49.31 5.08
CA ALA A 991 14.80 50.44 4.89
C ALA A 991 14.27 51.69 5.61
N ASP A 992 15.16 52.34 6.37
CA ASP A 992 14.86 53.61 7.03
C ASP A 992 14.38 54.64 6.00
N ARG A 993 13.10 55.00 6.08
CA ARG A 993 12.60 56.18 5.38
C ARG A 993 13.24 57.41 6.03
N ALA A 994 13.94 58.23 5.25
CA ALA A 994 14.39 59.54 5.72
C ALA A 994 13.16 60.44 5.94
N ARG A 995 12.51 60.31 7.09
CA ARG A 995 11.46 61.21 7.55
C ARG A 995 12.12 62.53 7.91
N GLY A 996 11.63 63.64 7.37
CA GLY A 996 12.15 64.95 7.73
C GLY A 996 11.96 65.15 9.24
N VAL A 997 13.01 65.52 9.96
CA VAL A 997 12.90 65.99 11.33
C VAL A 997 13.07 67.50 11.31
N ILE A 998 12.06 68.23 11.78
CA ILE A 998 12.20 69.64 12.12
C ILE A 998 12.28 69.71 13.64
N GLU A 999 13.47 69.99 14.14
CA GLU A 999 13.73 70.12 15.56
C GLU A 999 14.47 71.42 15.86
N GLY A 1000 14.40 71.85 17.11
CA GLY A 1000 15.08 73.03 17.57
C GLY A 1000 14.93 73.23 19.06
N TYR A 1001 15.41 74.38 19.52
CA TYR A 1001 15.31 74.78 20.91
C TYR A 1001 14.65 76.16 21.00
N VAL A 1002 13.81 76.35 22.02
CA VAL A 1002 13.30 77.65 22.45
C VAL A 1002 13.92 77.97 23.81
N ASP A 1003 14.62 79.10 23.89
CA ASP A 1003 15.24 79.61 25.13
C ASP A 1003 14.39 80.76 25.69
N LEU A 1004 13.88 80.61 26.91
CA LEU A 1004 13.20 81.66 27.65
C LEU A 1004 14.22 82.41 28.53
N THR A 1005 14.71 83.54 28.04
CA THR A 1005 15.84 84.33 28.61
C THR A 1005 15.79 84.69 30.11
N ASP A 1006 14.67 84.49 30.81
CA ASP A 1006 14.49 84.79 32.24
C ASP A 1006 13.93 83.57 33.04
N SER A 1007 14.02 82.34 32.51
CA SER A 1007 13.57 81.09 33.16
C SER A 1007 14.71 80.06 33.25
N GLU A 1008 14.72 79.22 34.30
CA GLU A 1008 15.59 78.02 34.37
C GLU A 1008 14.90 76.77 33.78
N ASP A 1009 13.62 76.88 33.44
CA ASP A 1009 12.79 75.82 32.83
C ASP A 1009 12.13 76.38 31.56
N ASP A 1010 12.52 75.83 30.42
CA ASP A 1010 12.08 76.25 29.09
C ASP A 1010 10.88 75.44 28.56
N SER A 1011 10.24 74.64 29.42
CA SER A 1011 9.08 73.81 29.04
C SER A 1011 7.80 74.62 28.87
N GLY A 1012 6.86 74.05 28.11
CA GLY A 1012 5.51 74.62 28.00
C GLY A 1012 5.32 75.63 26.87
N VAL A 1013 6.33 75.87 26.02
CA VAL A 1013 6.19 76.70 24.82
C VAL A 1013 5.59 75.85 23.70
N GLU A 1014 4.41 76.25 23.23
CA GLU A 1014 3.75 75.62 22.10
C GLU A 1014 4.40 76.07 20.78
N VAL A 1015 4.93 75.11 20.01
CA VAL A 1015 5.59 75.32 18.72
C VAL A 1015 4.68 74.77 17.63
N TYR A 1016 4.43 75.58 16.60
CA TYR A 1016 3.51 75.25 15.50
C TYR A 1016 4.27 75.08 14.20
N LEU A 1017 4.07 73.94 13.54
CA LEU A 1017 4.54 73.69 12.18
C LEU A 1017 3.42 74.02 11.19
N SER A 1018 3.72 74.88 10.22
CA SER A 1018 2.78 75.30 9.18
C SER A 1018 3.24 74.88 7.78
N GLY A 1019 2.38 74.21 7.01
CA GLY A 1019 2.68 73.65 5.68
C GLY A 1019 1.60 72.66 5.24
N ASP A 1020 1.91 71.76 4.30
CA ASP A 1020 0.97 70.74 3.79
C ASP A 1020 0.58 69.70 4.87
N LYS A 1021 1.46 69.46 5.85
CA LYS A 1021 1.12 68.89 7.17
C LYS A 1021 1.24 70.00 8.21
N ALA A 1022 0.17 70.20 8.99
CA ALA A 1022 0.17 71.10 10.13
C ALA A 1022 0.21 70.27 11.41
N ASP A 1023 1.09 70.63 12.33
CA ASP A 1023 1.24 69.93 13.62
C ASP A 1023 1.69 70.90 14.72
N THR A 1024 1.49 70.49 15.97
CA THR A 1024 1.81 71.28 17.15
C THR A 1024 2.48 70.41 18.21
N THR A 1025 3.57 70.92 18.79
CA THR A 1025 4.25 70.27 19.92
C THR A 1025 4.54 71.29 21.02
N ILE A 1026 4.99 70.82 22.18
CA ILE A 1026 5.34 71.66 23.33
C ILE A 1026 6.77 71.35 23.75
N THR A 1027 7.55 72.39 24.05
CA THR A 1027 8.95 72.23 24.48
C THR A 1027 9.07 71.50 25.81
N ASP A 1028 10.15 70.72 25.96
CA ASP A 1028 10.56 70.14 27.24
C ASP A 1028 11.32 71.15 28.12
N ALA A 1029 11.78 70.71 29.30
CA ALA A 1029 12.45 71.58 30.28
C ALA A 1029 13.78 72.18 29.78
N THR A 1030 14.35 71.64 28.69
CA THR A 1030 15.56 72.16 28.02
C THR A 1030 15.24 73.08 26.83
N GLY A 1031 13.95 73.29 26.56
CA GLY A 1031 13.47 74.08 25.44
C GLY A 1031 13.40 73.29 24.14
N TYR A 1032 13.74 71.99 24.16
CA TYR A 1032 13.79 71.16 22.95
C TYR A 1032 12.37 70.88 22.43
N TYR A 1033 12.22 70.95 21.11
CA TYR A 1033 11.05 70.47 20.40
C TYR A 1033 11.45 69.69 19.16
N SER A 1034 10.60 68.75 18.75
CA SER A 1034 10.78 67.96 17.53
C SER A 1034 9.45 67.65 16.87
N PHE A 1035 9.41 67.79 15.53
CA PHE A 1035 8.37 67.26 14.66
C PHE A 1035 8.98 66.09 13.89
N SER A 1036 8.54 64.88 14.22
CA SER A 1036 8.98 63.63 13.62
C SER A 1036 7.90 63.06 12.68
N GLY A 1037 8.31 62.41 11.58
CA GLY A 1037 7.35 61.82 10.64
C GLY A 1037 6.81 62.79 9.58
N LEU A 1038 7.62 63.80 9.22
CA LEU A 1038 7.33 64.75 8.14
C LEU A 1038 7.63 64.18 6.78
#